data_AF-A0A9W7WM96-F1
#
_entry.id   AF-A0A9W7WM96-F1
#
_cell.length_a   1.000
_cell.length_b   1.000
_cell.length_c   1.000
_cell.angle_alpha   90.00
_cell.angle_beta   90.00
_cell.angle_gamma   90.00
#
_symmetry.space_group_name_H-M   'P 1'
#
loop_
_entity.id
_entity.type
_entity.pdbx_description
1 polymer ?
#
loop_
_entity_poly.entity_id
_entity_poly.type
_entity_poly.pdbx_seq_one_letter_code
_entity_poly.pdbx_strand_id
1 'polypeptide(L)'
;MKFLNCILMLIFVIFYDALEFSVRGSRPLVVDLGGSVLLPCSVDSLVSVEKVKVEWRKTDSEIVVHLYHDGDIRPEAQHEDYRDRAHFFTDDIKHGNFSLLLTNVRQEDKGVYRCKVYSEQGAEKTLVEIKDVEYLIVSGSDQSLSVYVGEDVTLNCSVDSHIPSEHIEEVSWKKRVQDEHITVLLYQNNEVYPDASDERYRDRVEFFSDEIHRGNFSLRLKRVRPEDKGLYMCHVFAGRFSDNTTVILGSSGLSGLHIVVLILCISACGSALLLCSLICRSNNTGRRLLLHVHLYFCPNILILLAFVLWGTTEASLNEMISCGVVCVLRPLRLLWVTPYINDFPGVIKKNIESSHADLYFPAVLGTMYSALLAEHFRGVNTVSMMVICALLVLVCLLFIIQLAKRFEKLLSGFGRLCKQMYEKVGKRVAACGFFVLPSIELSVLLYPFVGYWTVFFAVALPVLACLSLLCRCCKNAREAQQYFSLYLDKAVWTLMSALSGILVWVYIAVLRNEKKEYVGLVCMGGFLQVLWMLIFSEIPVNYSKRWIRSIMFQFGAVGLILVFSVALMVEVILVAVNGERLMGDLRIGVFPFESLFTIPLLILPIFTHRTPVNTTSHQGSQNSVEADAFPTTKSTGLDQNQTGESHEMETLRKDAENSVAIEEIT
;
A
#
# COMPACT_ATOMS: atom_id res chain seq x y z
N MET A 1 -5.17 -99.52 -53.30
CA MET A 1 -5.81 -99.46 -51.95
C MET A 1 -4.85 -99.14 -50.81
N LYS A 2 -3.59 -99.63 -50.78
CA LYS A 2 -2.66 -99.32 -49.66
C LYS A 2 -2.18 -97.85 -49.59
N PHE A 3 -2.05 -97.18 -50.73
CA PHE A 3 -1.59 -95.77 -50.79
C PHE A 3 -2.65 -94.76 -50.32
N LEU A 4 -3.93 -95.04 -50.62
CA LEU A 4 -5.06 -94.18 -50.22
C LEU A 4 -5.31 -94.23 -48.71
N ASN A 5 -5.12 -95.40 -48.07
CA ASN A 5 -5.20 -95.54 -46.62
C ASN A 5 -4.04 -94.85 -45.88
N CYS A 6 -2.83 -94.80 -46.46
CA CYS A 6 -1.74 -94.02 -45.87
C CYS A 6 -1.99 -92.51 -45.95
N ILE A 7 -2.56 -92.01 -47.06
CA ILE A 7 -2.92 -90.60 -47.20
C ILE A 7 -4.07 -90.24 -46.26
N LEU A 8 -5.08 -91.10 -46.12
CA LEU A 8 -6.17 -90.90 -45.15
C LEU A 8 -5.67 -90.94 -43.70
N MET A 9 -4.73 -91.82 -43.35
CA MET A 9 -4.12 -91.85 -42.01
C MET A 9 -3.21 -90.64 -41.77
N LEU A 10 -2.48 -90.15 -42.79
CA LEU A 10 -1.72 -88.90 -42.68
C LEU A 10 -2.64 -87.68 -42.55
N ILE A 11 -3.76 -87.63 -43.27
CA ILE A 11 -4.76 -86.57 -43.12
C ILE A 11 -5.45 -86.68 -41.75
N PHE A 12 -5.72 -87.89 -41.24
CA PHE A 12 -6.29 -88.09 -39.90
C PHE A 12 -5.29 -87.70 -38.80
N VAL A 13 -4.00 -88.00 -38.97
CA VAL A 13 -2.93 -87.59 -38.04
C VAL A 13 -2.69 -86.08 -38.13
N ILE A 14 -2.70 -85.48 -39.32
CA ILE A 14 -2.62 -84.02 -39.52
C ILE A 14 -3.88 -83.30 -39.00
N PHE A 15 -5.07 -83.92 -39.07
CA PHE A 15 -6.30 -83.38 -38.46
C PHE A 15 -6.40 -83.62 -36.95
N TYR A 16 -5.78 -84.68 -36.41
CA TYR A 16 -5.68 -84.89 -34.96
C TYR A 16 -4.58 -84.04 -34.31
N ASP A 17 -3.53 -83.67 -35.04
CA ASP A 17 -2.48 -82.73 -34.59
C ASP A 17 -2.79 -81.25 -34.90
N ALA A 18 -3.96 -80.91 -35.43
CA ALA A 18 -4.36 -79.54 -35.75
C ALA A 18 -5.40 -78.91 -34.79
N LEU A 19 -5.55 -79.44 -33.58
CA LEU A 19 -6.09 -78.68 -32.44
C LEU A 19 -4.94 -78.29 -31.51
N GLU A 20 -4.09 -77.40 -32.02
CA GLU A 20 -3.05 -76.79 -31.21
C GLU A 20 -3.66 -75.66 -30.36
N PHE A 21 -3.48 -75.81 -29.06
CA PHE A 21 -3.86 -74.92 -27.99
C PHE A 21 -3.47 -73.44 -28.27
N SER A 22 -4.44 -72.51 -28.25
CA SER A 22 -4.14 -71.08 -28.41
C SER A 22 -5.05 -70.23 -27.54
N VAL A 23 -4.52 -69.77 -26.40
CA VAL A 23 -5.11 -68.62 -25.72
C VAL A 23 -4.53 -67.36 -26.35
N ARG A 24 -5.37 -66.55 -26.99
CA ARG A 24 -4.95 -65.26 -27.57
C ARG A 24 -4.45 -64.35 -26.45
N GLY A 25 -3.17 -63.98 -26.51
CA GLY A 25 -2.63 -62.91 -25.67
C GLY A 25 -3.47 -61.65 -25.86
N SER A 26 -4.05 -61.14 -24.79
CA SER A 26 -4.73 -59.85 -24.84
C SER A 26 -3.70 -58.73 -24.89
N ARG A 27 -4.06 -57.65 -25.60
CA ARG A 27 -3.29 -56.40 -25.51
C ARG A 27 -3.17 -56.01 -24.03
N PRO A 28 -2.03 -55.42 -23.60
CA PRO A 28 -1.88 -54.97 -22.22
C PRO A 28 -3.06 -54.07 -21.84
N LEU A 29 -3.70 -54.39 -20.72
CA LEU A 29 -4.94 -53.74 -20.29
C LEU A 29 -4.60 -52.50 -19.48
N VAL A 30 -5.34 -51.43 -19.74
CA VAL A 30 -5.28 -50.16 -19.02
C VAL A 30 -6.64 -49.99 -18.34
N VAL A 31 -6.65 -49.75 -17.03
CA VAL A 31 -7.85 -49.83 -16.20
C VAL A 31 -7.93 -48.62 -15.29
N ASP A 32 -9.14 -48.13 -15.04
CA ASP A 32 -9.35 -46.99 -14.15
C ASP A 32 -9.23 -47.43 -12.68
N LEU A 33 -8.64 -46.60 -11.82
CA LEU A 33 -8.61 -46.85 -10.37
C LEU A 33 -10.05 -46.94 -9.83
N GLY A 34 -10.35 -47.99 -9.06
CA GLY A 34 -11.70 -48.33 -8.60
C GLY A 34 -12.62 -48.94 -9.68
N GLY A 35 -12.15 -49.03 -10.92
CA GLY A 35 -12.85 -49.63 -12.05
C GLY A 35 -12.91 -51.16 -12.01
N SER A 36 -13.36 -51.76 -13.12
CA SER A 36 -13.42 -53.22 -13.27
C SER A 36 -12.76 -53.66 -14.59
N VAL A 37 -12.08 -54.80 -14.56
CA VAL A 37 -11.39 -55.35 -15.73
C VAL A 37 -11.66 -56.83 -15.89
N LEU A 38 -11.85 -57.24 -17.13
CA LEU A 38 -11.98 -58.64 -17.51
C LEU A 38 -10.61 -59.17 -17.96
N LEU A 39 -10.07 -60.14 -17.24
CA LEU A 39 -8.88 -60.88 -17.63
C LEU A 39 -9.31 -62.15 -18.39
N PRO A 40 -9.11 -62.22 -19.72
CA PRO A 40 -9.65 -63.30 -20.51
C PRO A 40 -8.86 -64.60 -20.31
N CYS A 41 -9.58 -65.70 -20.14
CA CYS A 41 -9.05 -67.06 -20.18
C CYS A 41 -10.15 -68.00 -20.65
N SER A 42 -9.94 -68.67 -21.78
CA SER A 42 -10.93 -69.59 -22.33
C SER A 42 -10.27 -70.77 -23.04
N VAL A 43 -10.98 -71.89 -23.13
CA VAL A 43 -10.58 -73.10 -23.85
C VAL A 43 -11.63 -73.48 -24.89
N ASP A 44 -11.20 -73.91 -26.07
CA ASP A 44 -12.09 -74.20 -27.21
C ASP A 44 -12.71 -75.61 -27.18
N SER A 45 -12.27 -76.48 -26.25
CA SER A 45 -12.74 -77.87 -26.14
C SER A 45 -13.88 -78.03 -25.11
N LEU A 46 -14.80 -78.97 -25.36
CA LEU A 46 -15.83 -79.37 -24.40
C LEU A 46 -15.14 -80.06 -23.20
N VAL A 47 -14.91 -79.32 -22.11
CA VAL A 47 -14.28 -79.87 -20.91
C VAL A 47 -15.34 -80.31 -19.90
N SER A 48 -15.19 -81.52 -19.34
CA SER A 48 -16.06 -82.01 -18.26
C SER A 48 -15.83 -81.20 -16.98
N VAL A 49 -16.84 -80.43 -16.56
CA VAL A 49 -16.80 -79.46 -15.45
C VAL A 49 -16.36 -80.07 -14.11
N GLU A 50 -16.60 -81.36 -13.90
CA GLU A 50 -16.30 -82.09 -12.66
C GLU A 50 -14.80 -82.40 -12.47
N LYS A 51 -13.96 -82.25 -13.51
CA LYS A 51 -12.53 -82.60 -13.47
C LYS A 51 -11.61 -81.47 -13.91
N VAL A 52 -12.09 -80.24 -13.90
CA VAL A 52 -11.30 -79.05 -14.23
C VAL A 52 -10.86 -78.34 -12.96
N LYS A 53 -9.58 -78.01 -12.91
CA LYS A 53 -9.03 -77.05 -11.93
C LYS A 53 -8.55 -75.82 -12.68
N VAL A 54 -9.04 -74.64 -12.28
CA VAL A 54 -8.56 -73.36 -12.84
C VAL A 54 -7.98 -72.51 -11.72
N GLU A 55 -6.75 -72.06 -11.93
CA GLU A 55 -6.00 -71.27 -10.97
C GLU A 55 -5.57 -69.96 -11.60
N TRP A 56 -6.05 -68.85 -11.03
CA TRP A 56 -5.53 -67.51 -11.31
C TRP A 56 -4.53 -67.11 -10.24
N ARG A 57 -3.32 -66.73 -10.66
CA ARG A 57 -2.27 -66.20 -9.79
C ARG A 57 -1.68 -64.91 -10.32
N LYS A 58 -1.27 -64.02 -9.42
CA LYS A 58 -0.40 -62.89 -9.78
C LYS A 58 1.04 -63.41 -9.88
N THR A 59 1.72 -63.16 -11.00
CA THR A 59 2.98 -63.84 -11.35
C THR A 59 4.18 -63.36 -10.54
N ASP A 60 4.18 -62.08 -10.14
CA ASP A 60 5.25 -61.43 -9.36
C ASP A 60 5.35 -61.95 -7.92
N SER A 61 4.20 -62.24 -7.31
CA SER A 61 4.02 -62.55 -5.89
C SER A 61 3.54 -63.98 -5.67
N GLU A 62 3.19 -64.69 -6.76
CA GLU A 62 2.59 -66.03 -6.77
C GLU A 62 1.32 -66.17 -5.91
N ILE A 63 0.70 -65.03 -5.58
CA ILE A 63 -0.54 -64.92 -4.80
C ILE A 63 -1.71 -65.51 -5.59
N VAL A 64 -2.54 -66.32 -4.92
CA VAL A 64 -3.76 -66.90 -5.50
C VAL A 64 -4.85 -65.83 -5.54
N VAL A 65 -5.21 -65.44 -6.76
CA VAL A 65 -6.21 -64.41 -7.05
C VAL A 65 -7.61 -65.02 -7.05
N HIS A 66 -7.78 -66.21 -7.62
CA HIS A 66 -9.04 -66.96 -7.59
C HIS A 66 -8.80 -68.44 -7.97
N LEU A 67 -9.62 -69.35 -7.45
CA LEU A 67 -9.48 -70.81 -7.65
C LEU A 67 -10.83 -71.48 -7.87
N TYR A 68 -10.90 -72.30 -8.92
CA TYR A 68 -11.99 -73.22 -9.21
C TYR A 68 -11.48 -74.67 -9.13
N HIS A 69 -12.16 -75.53 -8.36
CA HIS A 69 -11.73 -76.91 -8.11
C HIS A 69 -12.88 -77.83 -7.72
N ASP A 70 -12.96 -79.00 -8.38
CA ASP A 70 -13.99 -80.04 -8.18
C ASP A 70 -15.43 -79.50 -8.30
N GLY A 71 -15.71 -78.78 -9.38
CA GLY A 71 -17.08 -78.31 -9.67
C GLY A 71 -17.52 -77.06 -8.90
N ASP A 72 -16.67 -76.46 -8.06
CA ASP A 72 -17.02 -75.30 -7.24
C ASP A 72 -15.86 -74.30 -7.08
N ILE A 73 -16.19 -73.06 -6.72
CA ILE A 73 -15.24 -71.99 -6.37
C ILE A 73 -14.69 -72.26 -4.97
N ARG A 74 -13.40 -71.95 -4.74
CA ARG A 74 -12.73 -72.11 -3.44
C ARG A 74 -12.35 -70.74 -2.85
N PRO A 75 -13.31 -69.99 -2.27
CA PRO A 75 -13.06 -68.66 -1.74
C PRO A 75 -12.07 -68.67 -0.55
N GLU A 76 -11.91 -69.80 0.14
CA GLU A 76 -10.95 -69.95 1.25
C GLU A 76 -9.49 -69.94 0.77
N ALA A 77 -9.24 -70.32 -0.48
CA ALA A 77 -7.91 -70.33 -1.08
C ALA A 77 -7.51 -68.96 -1.66
N GLN A 78 -8.43 -68.02 -1.72
CA GLN A 78 -8.22 -66.68 -2.25
C GLN A 78 -7.49 -65.80 -1.23
N HIS A 79 -6.51 -65.04 -1.71
CA HIS A 79 -5.81 -64.06 -0.89
C HIS A 79 -6.73 -62.90 -0.49
N GLU A 80 -6.48 -62.32 0.68
CA GLU A 80 -7.33 -61.28 1.28
C GLU A 80 -7.53 -60.07 0.35
N ASP A 81 -6.47 -59.63 -0.35
CA ASP A 81 -6.52 -58.49 -1.29
C ASP A 81 -7.47 -58.67 -2.48
N TYR A 82 -7.83 -59.91 -2.82
CA TYR A 82 -8.70 -60.24 -3.96
C TYR A 82 -10.08 -60.72 -3.54
N ARG A 83 -10.27 -61.02 -2.24
CA ARG A 83 -11.56 -61.45 -1.69
C ARG A 83 -12.64 -60.42 -2.02
N ASP A 84 -13.80 -60.93 -2.44
CA ASP A 84 -14.98 -60.15 -2.87
C ASP A 84 -14.78 -59.24 -4.09
N ARG A 85 -13.56 -59.14 -4.64
CA ARG A 85 -13.23 -58.33 -5.82
C ARG A 85 -13.06 -59.15 -7.09
N ALA A 86 -12.58 -60.38 -6.98
CA ALA A 86 -12.29 -61.24 -8.13
C ALA A 86 -13.29 -62.39 -8.26
N HIS A 87 -13.91 -62.51 -9.45
CA HIS A 87 -15.06 -63.40 -9.68
C HIS A 87 -14.93 -64.14 -11.02
N PHE A 88 -15.38 -65.40 -11.06
CA PHE A 88 -15.62 -66.15 -12.30
C PHE A 88 -17.06 -65.95 -12.81
N PHE A 89 -17.26 -66.15 -14.12
CA PHE A 89 -18.58 -66.30 -14.72
C PHE A 89 -19.01 -67.76 -14.62
N THR A 90 -19.57 -68.15 -13.47
CA THR A 90 -19.92 -69.54 -13.13
C THR A 90 -20.76 -70.24 -14.21
N ASP A 91 -21.70 -69.54 -14.82
CA ASP A 91 -22.57 -70.07 -15.88
C ASP A 91 -21.83 -70.41 -17.18
N ASP A 92 -20.67 -69.79 -17.43
CA ASP A 92 -19.89 -69.96 -18.66
C ASP A 92 -18.71 -70.92 -18.50
N ILE A 93 -18.43 -71.40 -17.28
CA ILE A 93 -17.40 -72.41 -17.01
C ILE A 93 -17.67 -73.70 -17.81
N LYS A 94 -18.95 -74.10 -17.94
CA LYS A 94 -19.38 -75.25 -18.75
C LYS A 94 -19.14 -75.11 -20.26
N HIS A 95 -18.92 -73.87 -20.71
CA HIS A 95 -18.61 -73.53 -22.10
C HIS A 95 -17.11 -73.25 -22.29
N GLY A 96 -16.27 -73.54 -21.28
CA GLY A 96 -14.83 -73.33 -21.36
C GLY A 96 -14.38 -71.89 -21.14
N ASN A 97 -15.23 -71.00 -20.63
CA ASN A 97 -14.84 -69.63 -20.26
C ASN A 97 -14.44 -69.58 -18.78
N PHE A 98 -13.18 -69.27 -18.53
CA PHE A 98 -12.59 -69.12 -17.20
C PHE A 98 -12.02 -67.72 -16.97
N SER A 99 -12.58 -66.74 -17.69
CA SER A 99 -12.18 -65.34 -17.56
C SER A 99 -12.48 -64.83 -16.15
N LEU A 100 -11.58 -63.98 -15.64
CA LEU A 100 -11.70 -63.40 -14.31
C LEU A 100 -12.16 -61.95 -14.40
N LEU A 101 -13.25 -61.62 -13.74
CA LEU A 101 -13.66 -60.24 -13.51
C LEU A 101 -13.03 -59.74 -12.20
N LEU A 102 -12.11 -58.77 -12.30
CA LEU A 102 -11.56 -58.07 -11.14
C LEU A 102 -12.23 -56.70 -11.02
N THR A 103 -12.87 -56.45 -9.89
CA THR A 103 -13.61 -55.22 -9.59
C THR A 103 -12.87 -54.37 -8.55
N ASN A 104 -13.18 -53.06 -8.48
CA ASN A 104 -12.56 -52.12 -7.57
C ASN A 104 -11.02 -52.12 -7.64
N VAL A 105 -10.46 -52.05 -8.84
CA VAL A 105 -9.02 -52.18 -9.12
C VAL A 105 -8.18 -51.14 -8.37
N ARG A 106 -7.06 -51.57 -7.77
CA ARG A 106 -6.11 -50.76 -7.00
C ARG A 106 -4.80 -50.61 -7.76
N GLN A 107 -3.97 -49.63 -7.38
CA GLN A 107 -2.65 -49.42 -7.99
C GLN A 107 -1.73 -50.64 -7.84
N GLU A 108 -1.88 -51.39 -6.74
CA GLU A 108 -1.15 -52.63 -6.43
C GLU A 108 -1.53 -53.82 -7.34
N ASP A 109 -2.68 -53.74 -8.02
CA ASP A 109 -3.14 -54.76 -8.97
C ASP A 109 -2.38 -54.68 -10.32
N LYS A 110 -1.52 -53.67 -10.50
CA LYS A 110 -0.62 -53.62 -11.67
C LYS A 110 0.27 -54.87 -11.70
N GLY A 111 0.40 -55.47 -12.88
CA GLY A 111 1.28 -56.63 -13.10
C GLY A 111 0.69 -57.71 -13.98
N VAL A 112 1.37 -58.86 -14.01
CA VAL A 112 1.04 -59.99 -14.88
C VAL A 112 0.30 -61.08 -14.12
N TYR A 113 -0.87 -61.45 -14.61
CA TYR A 113 -1.73 -62.50 -14.09
C TYR A 113 -1.61 -63.75 -14.95
N ARG A 114 -1.53 -64.91 -14.29
CA ARG A 114 -1.44 -66.22 -14.92
C ARG A 114 -2.71 -67.01 -14.66
N CYS A 115 -3.42 -67.35 -15.72
CA CYS A 115 -4.46 -68.36 -15.70
C CYS A 115 -3.83 -69.71 -16.03
N LYS A 116 -4.05 -70.72 -15.19
CA LYS A 116 -3.62 -72.10 -15.46
C LYS A 116 -4.80 -73.03 -15.33
N VAL A 117 -5.10 -73.76 -16.40
CA VAL A 117 -6.22 -74.69 -16.52
C VAL A 117 -5.65 -76.10 -16.53
N TYR A 118 -6.09 -76.95 -15.61
CA TYR A 118 -5.75 -78.36 -15.55
C TYR A 118 -6.98 -79.18 -15.93
N SER A 119 -6.80 -80.12 -16.86
CA SER A 119 -7.84 -81.03 -17.34
C SER A 119 -7.28 -82.44 -17.52
N GLU A 120 -8.12 -83.42 -17.86
CA GLU A 120 -7.67 -84.78 -18.21
C GLU A 120 -6.75 -84.81 -19.45
N GLN A 121 -6.83 -83.79 -20.31
CA GLN A 121 -6.05 -83.68 -21.55
C GLN A 121 -4.65 -83.08 -21.32
N GLY A 122 -4.41 -82.47 -20.15
CA GLY A 122 -3.16 -81.80 -19.84
C GLY A 122 -3.36 -80.52 -19.03
N ALA A 123 -2.28 -79.76 -18.87
CA ALA A 123 -2.27 -78.50 -18.14
C ALA A 123 -1.77 -77.39 -19.05
N GLU A 124 -2.54 -76.32 -19.11
CA GLU A 124 -2.34 -75.24 -20.06
C GLU A 124 -2.41 -73.87 -19.38
N LYS A 125 -1.73 -72.87 -19.92
CA LYS A 125 -1.63 -71.55 -19.27
C LYS A 125 -1.67 -70.37 -20.24
N THR A 126 -2.17 -69.24 -19.74
CA THR A 126 -2.08 -67.93 -20.40
C THR A 126 -1.62 -66.85 -19.43
N LEU A 127 -1.08 -65.77 -19.97
CA LEU A 127 -0.65 -64.59 -19.23
C LEU A 127 -1.43 -63.37 -19.72
N VAL A 128 -1.93 -62.58 -18.77
CA VAL A 128 -2.64 -61.32 -19.02
C VAL A 128 -2.00 -60.22 -18.18
N GLU A 129 -1.67 -59.09 -18.79
CA GLU A 129 -1.01 -57.97 -18.11
C GLU A 129 -1.97 -56.80 -17.89
N ILE A 130 -2.06 -56.32 -16.64
CA ILE A 130 -2.57 -54.99 -16.31
C ILE A 130 -1.36 -54.06 -16.34
N LYS A 131 -1.25 -53.27 -17.42
CA LYS A 131 -0.08 -52.43 -17.70
C LYS A 131 -0.11 -51.13 -16.91
N ASP A 132 -1.28 -50.51 -16.80
CA ASP A 132 -1.44 -49.30 -16.02
C ASP A 132 -2.81 -49.19 -15.36
N VAL A 133 -2.80 -48.46 -14.23
CA VAL A 133 -4.00 -48.09 -13.49
C VAL A 133 -4.13 -46.58 -13.56
N GLU A 134 -5.08 -46.11 -14.35
CA GLU A 134 -5.28 -44.69 -14.61
C GLU A 134 -6.05 -44.03 -13.46
N TYR A 135 -5.55 -42.91 -12.94
CA TYR A 135 -6.19 -42.09 -11.92
C TYR A 135 -5.97 -40.58 -12.16
N LEU A 136 -6.93 -39.78 -11.71
CA LEU A 136 -6.88 -38.32 -11.63
C LEU A 136 -7.51 -37.92 -10.30
N ILE A 137 -6.72 -37.32 -9.41
CA ILE A 137 -7.17 -36.86 -8.10
C ILE A 137 -6.86 -35.37 -7.97
N VAL A 138 -7.89 -34.57 -7.69
CA VAL A 138 -7.77 -33.12 -7.48
C VAL A 138 -7.93 -32.84 -6.00
N SER A 139 -6.83 -32.45 -5.37
CA SER A 139 -6.78 -32.09 -3.95
C SER A 139 -6.84 -30.58 -3.79
N GLY A 140 -7.62 -30.11 -2.83
CA GLY A 140 -7.76 -28.68 -2.50
C GLY A 140 -7.88 -28.45 -1.00
N SER A 141 -8.26 -27.22 -0.63
CA SER A 141 -8.55 -26.88 0.76
C SER A 141 -10.03 -27.09 1.06
N ASP A 142 -10.35 -28.13 1.84
CA ASP A 142 -11.72 -28.41 2.30
C ASP A 142 -12.20 -27.42 3.38
N GLN A 143 -11.31 -26.56 3.89
CA GLN A 143 -11.63 -25.57 4.91
C GLN A 143 -12.08 -24.24 4.31
N SER A 144 -13.03 -23.60 5.00
CA SER A 144 -13.40 -22.21 4.71
C SER A 144 -12.21 -21.29 4.97
N LEU A 145 -11.80 -20.55 3.95
CA LEU A 145 -10.68 -19.62 4.04
C LEU A 145 -11.21 -18.22 4.34
N SER A 146 -10.81 -17.62 5.46
CA SER A 146 -11.17 -16.23 5.78
C SER A 146 -10.00 -15.31 5.46
N VAL A 147 -10.20 -14.36 4.55
CA VAL A 147 -9.19 -13.35 4.20
C VAL A 147 -9.73 -11.94 4.40
N TYR A 148 -8.88 -10.96 4.69
CA TYR A 148 -9.32 -9.57 4.82
C TYR A 148 -9.48 -8.90 3.45
N VAL A 149 -10.39 -7.93 3.35
CA VAL A 149 -10.55 -7.17 2.10
C VAL A 149 -9.24 -6.43 1.78
N GLY A 150 -8.83 -6.50 0.52
CA GLY A 150 -7.60 -5.91 -0.01
C GLY A 150 -6.39 -6.84 -0.01
N GLU A 151 -6.42 -7.95 0.74
CA GLU A 151 -5.31 -8.91 0.77
C GLU A 151 -5.34 -9.87 -0.42
N ASP A 152 -4.18 -10.45 -0.73
CA ASP A 152 -4.02 -11.50 -1.72
C ASP A 152 -4.25 -12.87 -1.07
N VAL A 153 -4.86 -13.79 -1.81
CA VAL A 153 -5.24 -15.11 -1.31
C VAL A 153 -4.89 -16.19 -2.31
N THR A 154 -4.46 -17.36 -1.83
CA THR A 154 -4.21 -18.53 -2.67
C THR A 154 -5.25 -19.59 -2.41
N LEU A 155 -5.94 -20.00 -3.47
CA LEU A 155 -6.90 -21.10 -3.46
C LEU A 155 -6.18 -22.35 -3.99
N ASN A 156 -5.99 -23.32 -3.10
CA ASN A 156 -5.20 -24.51 -3.42
C ASN A 156 -5.95 -25.43 -4.39
N CYS A 157 -5.26 -25.85 -5.45
CA CYS A 157 -5.69 -26.92 -6.35
C CYS A 157 -4.44 -27.66 -6.83
N SER A 158 -4.26 -28.88 -6.34
CA SER A 158 -3.15 -29.76 -6.68
C SER A 158 -3.68 -31.01 -7.35
N VAL A 159 -3.10 -31.35 -8.49
CA VAL A 159 -3.49 -32.51 -9.30
C VAL A 159 -2.44 -33.59 -9.11
N ASP A 160 -2.86 -34.71 -8.53
CA ASP A 160 -2.09 -35.95 -8.49
C ASP A 160 -2.66 -36.90 -9.53
N SER A 161 -1.83 -37.27 -10.51
CA SER A 161 -2.23 -38.09 -11.63
C SER A 161 -1.04 -38.83 -12.21
N HIS A 162 -1.28 -40.05 -12.67
CA HIS A 162 -0.36 -40.76 -13.56
C HIS A 162 -0.28 -40.11 -14.97
N ILE A 163 -1.25 -39.26 -15.32
CA ILE A 163 -1.31 -38.54 -16.59
C ILE A 163 -0.27 -37.40 -16.55
N PRO A 164 0.68 -37.35 -17.49
CA PRO A 164 1.61 -36.24 -17.57
C PRO A 164 0.86 -34.91 -17.75
N SER A 165 1.36 -33.83 -17.16
CA SER A 165 0.74 -32.49 -17.23
C SER A 165 0.48 -32.00 -18.65
N GLU A 166 1.26 -32.47 -19.64
CA GLU A 166 1.07 -32.19 -21.07
C GLU A 166 -0.25 -32.72 -21.65
N HIS A 167 -0.85 -33.73 -21.00
CA HIS A 167 -2.14 -34.32 -21.40
C HIS A 167 -3.31 -33.82 -20.55
N ILE A 168 -3.07 -32.84 -19.65
CA ILE A 168 -4.15 -32.12 -18.97
C ILE A 168 -4.67 -31.07 -19.96
N GLU A 169 -5.85 -31.31 -20.50
CA GLU A 169 -6.42 -30.51 -21.59
C GLU A 169 -6.95 -29.17 -21.08
N GLU A 170 -7.61 -29.19 -19.91
CA GLU A 170 -8.25 -28.01 -19.33
C GLU A 170 -8.18 -28.02 -17.80
N VAL A 171 -7.81 -26.88 -17.22
CA VAL A 171 -8.07 -26.57 -15.81
C VAL A 171 -8.82 -25.25 -15.73
N SER A 172 -10.05 -25.30 -15.21
CA SER A 172 -10.90 -24.12 -15.07
C SER A 172 -11.25 -23.84 -13.62
N TRP A 173 -10.89 -22.64 -13.16
CA TRP A 173 -11.40 -22.09 -11.91
C TRP A 173 -12.71 -21.38 -12.17
N LYS A 174 -13.74 -21.75 -11.42
CA LYS A 174 -15.10 -21.21 -11.55
C LYS A 174 -15.62 -20.75 -10.19
N LYS A 175 -16.36 -19.63 -10.15
CA LYS A 175 -17.08 -19.19 -8.95
C LYS A 175 -18.57 -19.43 -9.14
N ARG A 176 -19.24 -19.96 -8.12
CA ARG A 176 -20.70 -20.13 -8.14
C ARG A 176 -21.40 -18.81 -7.79
N VAL A 177 -22.35 -18.38 -8.62
CA VAL A 177 -23.18 -17.18 -8.43
C VAL A 177 -24.63 -17.52 -8.78
N GLN A 178 -25.54 -17.50 -7.80
CA GLN A 178 -27.00 -17.66 -8.00
C GLN A 178 -27.38 -18.84 -8.94
N ASP A 179 -26.66 -19.97 -8.84
CA ASP A 179 -26.78 -21.21 -9.64
C ASP A 179 -26.05 -21.27 -10.99
N GLU A 180 -25.39 -20.19 -11.42
CA GLU A 180 -24.46 -20.21 -12.56
C GLU A 180 -23.00 -20.25 -12.10
N HIS A 181 -22.11 -20.69 -13.00
CA HIS A 181 -20.66 -20.71 -12.79
C HIS A 181 -20.00 -19.69 -13.70
N ILE A 182 -19.38 -18.67 -13.11
CA ILE A 182 -18.55 -17.71 -13.85
C ILE A 182 -17.11 -18.20 -13.90
N THR A 183 -16.46 -18.04 -15.05
CA THR A 183 -15.04 -18.39 -15.22
C THR A 183 -14.17 -17.34 -14.53
N VAL A 184 -13.34 -17.81 -13.60
CA VAL A 184 -12.39 -16.98 -12.86
C VAL A 184 -11.04 -16.98 -13.55
N LEU A 185 -10.54 -18.15 -13.95
CA LEU A 185 -9.31 -18.29 -14.72
C LEU A 185 -9.31 -19.62 -15.48
N LEU A 186 -8.77 -19.63 -16.70
CA LEU A 186 -8.71 -20.80 -17.58
C LEU A 186 -7.27 -21.11 -17.97
N TYR A 187 -6.89 -22.38 -17.82
CA TYR A 187 -5.70 -22.97 -18.42
C TYR A 187 -6.16 -24.02 -19.43
N GLN A 188 -5.70 -23.92 -20.68
CA GLN A 188 -6.07 -24.83 -21.75
C GLN A 188 -4.90 -24.96 -22.72
N ASN A 189 -4.67 -26.14 -23.30
CA ASN A 189 -3.64 -26.36 -24.33
C ASN A 189 -2.23 -25.84 -23.94
N ASN A 190 -1.85 -26.02 -22.67
CA ASN A 190 -0.59 -25.52 -22.11
C ASN A 190 -0.39 -24.00 -22.07
N GLU A 191 -1.48 -23.24 -22.19
CA GLU A 191 -1.47 -21.78 -22.07
C GLU A 191 -2.51 -21.30 -21.06
N VAL A 192 -2.22 -20.16 -20.43
CA VAL A 192 -3.16 -19.47 -19.53
C VAL A 192 -3.91 -18.43 -20.35
N TYR A 193 -5.24 -18.45 -20.29
CA TYR A 193 -6.13 -17.52 -21.00
C TYR A 193 -6.77 -16.54 -20.00
N PRO A 194 -6.08 -15.44 -19.62
CA PRO A 194 -6.63 -14.45 -18.71
C PRO A 194 -7.84 -13.71 -19.30
N ASP A 195 -7.90 -13.57 -20.63
CA ASP A 195 -9.02 -12.89 -21.32
C ASP A 195 -10.33 -13.69 -21.31
N ALA A 196 -10.29 -14.99 -20.98
CA ALA A 196 -11.49 -15.81 -20.79
C ALA A 196 -12.14 -15.59 -19.41
N SER A 197 -11.48 -14.83 -18.53
CA SER A 197 -11.98 -14.51 -17.20
C SER A 197 -13.09 -13.48 -17.27
N ASP A 198 -14.08 -13.59 -16.38
CA ASP A 198 -15.06 -12.54 -16.14
C ASP A 198 -14.37 -11.20 -15.83
N GLU A 199 -14.94 -10.08 -16.29
CA GLU A 199 -14.37 -8.73 -16.13
C GLU A 199 -13.96 -8.41 -14.69
N ARG A 200 -14.65 -9.00 -13.69
CA ARG A 200 -14.34 -8.83 -12.27
C ARG A 200 -13.00 -9.43 -11.83
N TYR A 201 -12.48 -10.43 -12.54
CA TYR A 201 -11.25 -11.14 -12.18
C TYR A 201 -10.06 -10.77 -13.05
N ARG A 202 -10.29 -10.08 -14.19
CA ARG A 202 -9.24 -9.62 -15.09
C ARG A 202 -8.15 -8.86 -14.34
N ASP A 203 -6.89 -9.19 -14.62
CA ASP A 203 -5.68 -8.64 -13.97
C ASP A 203 -5.54 -8.86 -12.44
N ARG A 204 -6.48 -9.58 -11.81
CA ARG A 204 -6.44 -9.90 -10.37
C ARG A 204 -6.13 -11.37 -10.10
N VAL A 205 -6.10 -12.22 -11.11
CA VAL A 205 -5.89 -13.65 -10.94
C VAL A 205 -4.70 -14.16 -11.74
N GLU A 206 -3.97 -15.11 -11.17
CA GLU A 206 -2.87 -15.79 -11.85
C GLU A 206 -2.66 -17.21 -11.31
N PHE A 207 -2.13 -18.09 -12.17
CA PHE A 207 -1.59 -19.38 -11.75
C PHE A 207 -0.12 -19.25 -11.36
N PHE A 208 0.38 -20.25 -10.63
CA PHE A 208 1.81 -20.44 -10.37
C PHE A 208 2.45 -21.14 -11.56
N SER A 209 2.71 -20.39 -12.64
CA SER A 209 3.17 -20.95 -13.92
C SER A 209 4.43 -21.82 -13.82
N ASP A 210 5.31 -21.51 -12.86
CA ASP A 210 6.51 -22.27 -12.56
C ASP A 210 6.24 -23.60 -11.83
N GLU A 211 5.06 -23.80 -11.27
CA GLU A 211 4.69 -25.03 -10.54
C GLU A 211 3.67 -25.91 -11.27
N ILE A 212 3.09 -25.43 -12.39
CA ILE A 212 2.11 -26.17 -13.21
C ILE A 212 2.64 -27.55 -13.65
N HIS A 213 3.92 -27.62 -14.02
CA HIS A 213 4.54 -28.88 -14.45
C HIS A 213 4.59 -29.94 -13.33
N ARG A 214 4.41 -29.55 -12.06
CA ARG A 214 4.32 -30.44 -10.88
C ARG A 214 2.87 -30.74 -10.49
N GLY A 215 1.90 -30.35 -11.31
CA GLY A 215 0.48 -30.51 -11.00
C GLY A 215 -0.08 -29.45 -10.05
N ASN A 216 0.63 -28.34 -9.80
CA ASN A 216 0.08 -27.24 -9.00
C ASN A 216 -0.70 -26.26 -9.90
N PHE A 217 -2.02 -26.29 -9.79
CA PHE A 217 -2.95 -25.39 -10.48
C PHE A 217 -3.66 -24.45 -9.49
N SER A 218 -2.98 -24.12 -8.38
CA SER A 218 -3.53 -23.19 -7.39
C SER A 218 -3.72 -21.80 -7.99
N LEU A 219 -4.80 -21.14 -7.59
CA LEU A 219 -5.18 -19.81 -8.07
C LEU A 219 -4.75 -18.77 -7.04
N ARG A 220 -3.97 -17.77 -7.46
CA ARG A 220 -3.74 -16.57 -6.65
C ARG A 220 -4.73 -15.50 -7.06
N LEU A 221 -5.59 -15.07 -6.14
CA LEU A 221 -6.51 -13.94 -6.29
C LEU A 221 -5.97 -12.73 -5.52
N LYS A 222 -5.72 -11.63 -6.23
CA LYS A 222 -5.16 -10.40 -5.70
C LYS A 222 -6.23 -9.40 -5.31
N ARG A 223 -5.99 -8.63 -4.24
CA ARG A 223 -6.88 -7.56 -3.75
C ARG A 223 -8.33 -8.03 -3.63
N VAL A 224 -8.57 -8.97 -2.71
CA VAL A 224 -9.89 -9.58 -2.50
C VAL A 224 -10.94 -8.52 -2.16
N ARG A 225 -12.10 -8.57 -2.81
CA ARG A 225 -13.23 -7.66 -2.61
C ARG A 225 -14.34 -8.34 -1.78
N PRO A 226 -15.24 -7.58 -1.12
CA PRO A 226 -16.39 -8.17 -0.44
C PRO A 226 -17.27 -9.04 -1.35
N GLU A 227 -17.35 -8.66 -2.63
CA GLU A 227 -18.08 -9.38 -3.67
C GLU A 227 -17.43 -10.71 -4.06
N ASP A 228 -16.14 -10.89 -3.80
CA ASP A 228 -15.42 -12.13 -4.11
C ASP A 228 -15.82 -13.27 -3.17
N LYS A 229 -16.46 -12.97 -2.04
CA LYS A 229 -17.02 -13.99 -1.15
C LYS A 229 -17.88 -14.99 -1.93
N GLY A 230 -17.63 -16.28 -1.71
CA GLY A 230 -18.41 -17.33 -2.36
C GLY A 230 -17.70 -18.67 -2.43
N LEU A 231 -18.33 -19.59 -3.15
CA LEU A 231 -17.81 -20.92 -3.42
C LEU A 231 -17.04 -20.90 -4.75
N TYR A 232 -15.76 -21.26 -4.68
CA TYR A 232 -14.89 -21.45 -5.83
C TYR A 232 -14.70 -22.95 -6.08
N MET A 233 -14.54 -23.32 -7.34
CA MET A 233 -14.35 -24.69 -7.79
C MET A 233 -13.20 -24.74 -8.79
N CYS A 234 -12.21 -25.58 -8.52
CA CYS A 234 -11.20 -25.96 -9.50
C CYS A 234 -11.68 -27.23 -10.19
N HIS A 235 -11.88 -27.16 -11.50
CA HIS A 235 -12.32 -28.30 -12.31
C HIS A 235 -11.20 -28.68 -13.28
N VAL A 236 -10.78 -29.94 -13.25
CA VAL A 236 -9.66 -30.44 -14.04
C VAL A 236 -10.17 -31.50 -14.99
N PHE A 237 -9.80 -31.38 -16.26
CA PHE A 237 -10.17 -32.30 -17.33
C PHE A 237 -8.93 -32.83 -18.03
N ALA A 238 -8.84 -34.15 -18.12
CA ALA A 238 -7.75 -34.87 -18.79
C ALA A 238 -8.32 -36.04 -19.59
N GLY A 239 -8.60 -35.82 -20.88
CA GLY A 239 -9.14 -36.82 -21.79
C GLY A 239 -10.54 -37.32 -21.39
N ARG A 240 -10.60 -38.48 -20.72
CA ARG A 240 -11.87 -39.07 -20.22
C ARG A 240 -12.07 -38.89 -18.71
N PHE A 241 -11.08 -38.32 -18.02
CA PHE A 241 -11.12 -38.11 -16.58
C PHE A 241 -11.50 -36.67 -16.27
N SER A 242 -12.37 -36.50 -15.29
CA SER A 242 -12.70 -35.21 -14.72
C SER A 242 -12.79 -35.34 -13.21
N ASP A 243 -12.13 -34.44 -12.50
CA ASP A 243 -12.25 -34.34 -11.06
C ASP A 243 -12.23 -32.87 -10.64
N ASN A 244 -12.74 -32.58 -9.45
CA ASN A 244 -12.84 -31.21 -8.95
C ASN A 244 -12.64 -31.10 -7.45
N THR A 245 -12.27 -29.91 -7.02
CA THR A 245 -12.25 -29.53 -5.61
C THR A 245 -12.91 -28.17 -5.45
N THR A 246 -13.50 -27.93 -4.28
CA THR A 246 -14.19 -26.67 -3.96
C THR A 246 -13.65 -26.05 -2.70
N VAL A 247 -13.57 -24.72 -2.68
CA VAL A 247 -13.14 -23.94 -1.53
C VAL A 247 -14.11 -22.79 -1.29
N ILE A 248 -14.48 -22.58 -0.02
CA ILE A 248 -15.34 -21.46 0.38
C ILE A 248 -14.43 -20.30 0.79
N LEU A 249 -14.47 -19.22 0.01
CA LEU A 249 -13.80 -17.97 0.34
C LEU A 249 -14.74 -17.09 1.17
N GLY A 250 -14.38 -16.87 2.42
CA GLY A 250 -14.92 -15.83 3.28
C GLY A 250 -14.06 -14.57 3.18
N SER A 251 -14.71 -13.41 3.06
CA SER A 251 -14.07 -12.11 3.27
C SER A 251 -14.44 -11.58 4.65
N SER A 252 -13.46 -11.42 5.53
CA SER A 252 -13.56 -10.59 6.74
C SER A 252 -13.46 -9.12 6.32
N GLY A 253 -14.01 -8.18 7.10
CA GLY A 253 -14.05 -6.75 6.76
C GLY A 253 -12.65 -6.10 6.68
N LEU A 254 -12.45 -4.99 7.39
CA LEU A 254 -11.16 -4.29 7.37
C LEU A 254 -10.02 -5.18 7.88
N SER A 255 -8.88 -5.21 7.17
CA SER A 255 -7.63 -5.78 7.70
C SER A 255 -7.26 -5.15 9.04
N GLY A 256 -6.55 -5.88 9.90
CA GLY A 256 -6.12 -5.38 11.20
C GLY A 256 -5.33 -4.07 11.10
N LEU A 257 -4.52 -3.90 10.05
CA LEU A 257 -3.81 -2.64 9.78
C LEU A 257 -4.78 -1.50 9.46
N HIS A 258 -5.79 -1.72 8.61
CA HIS A 258 -6.83 -0.73 8.31
C HIS A 258 -7.57 -0.27 9.58
N ILE A 259 -7.89 -1.20 10.48
CA ILE A 259 -8.52 -0.87 11.77
C ILE A 259 -7.60 0.01 12.63
N VAL A 260 -6.31 -0.32 12.70
CA VAL A 260 -5.33 0.49 13.44
C VAL A 260 -5.22 1.91 12.86
N VAL A 261 -5.18 2.05 11.52
CA VAL A 261 -5.17 3.37 10.87
C VAL A 261 -6.40 4.19 11.24
N LEU A 262 -7.60 3.58 11.23
CA LEU A 262 -8.83 4.27 11.64
C LEU A 262 -8.78 4.72 13.11
N ILE A 263 -8.32 3.86 14.02
CA ILE A 263 -8.18 4.20 15.45
C ILE A 263 -7.20 5.38 15.63
N LEU A 264 -6.08 5.40 14.89
CA LEU A 264 -5.13 6.50 14.92
C LEU A 264 -5.74 7.80 14.39
N CYS A 265 -6.56 7.74 13.33
CA CYS A 265 -7.26 8.92 12.81
C CYS A 265 -8.30 9.47 13.79
N ILE A 266 -9.13 8.59 14.38
CA ILE A 266 -10.15 8.96 15.36
C ILE A 266 -9.49 9.55 16.62
N SER A 267 -8.40 8.94 17.10
CA SER A 267 -7.66 9.46 18.25
C SER A 267 -6.93 10.77 17.95
N ALA A 268 -6.42 10.98 16.74
CA ALA A 268 -5.85 12.27 16.32
C ALA A 268 -6.92 13.39 16.34
N CYS A 269 -8.09 13.14 15.75
CA CYS A 269 -9.24 14.07 15.81
C CYS A 269 -9.66 14.34 17.26
N GLY A 270 -9.89 13.27 18.03
CA GLY A 270 -10.36 13.35 19.41
C GLY A 270 -9.38 14.10 20.31
N SER A 271 -8.09 13.82 20.20
CA SER A 271 -7.05 14.52 20.97
C SER A 271 -6.95 16.00 20.59
N ALA A 272 -7.02 16.37 19.31
CA ALA A 272 -6.99 17.77 18.87
C ALA A 272 -8.18 18.56 19.41
N LEU A 273 -9.41 18.02 19.29
CA LEU A 273 -10.63 18.65 19.78
C LEU A 273 -10.67 18.74 21.31
N LEU A 274 -10.32 17.65 22.00
CA LEU A 274 -10.28 17.60 23.46
C LEU A 274 -9.27 18.60 24.02
N LEU A 275 -8.03 18.60 23.53
CA LEU A 275 -6.99 19.52 23.99
C LEU A 275 -7.38 20.98 23.70
N CYS A 276 -7.98 21.26 22.54
CA CYS A 276 -8.50 22.60 22.23
C CYS A 276 -9.59 23.03 23.23
N SER A 277 -10.55 22.16 23.53
CA SER A 277 -11.62 22.45 24.50
C SER A 277 -11.07 22.71 25.91
N LEU A 278 -10.08 21.92 26.35
CA LEU A 278 -9.42 22.08 27.65
C LEU A 278 -8.63 23.38 27.73
N ILE A 279 -8.00 23.82 26.63
CA ILE A 279 -7.31 25.11 26.54
C ILE A 279 -8.28 26.29 26.68
N CYS A 280 -9.48 26.18 26.11
CA CYS A 280 -10.53 27.18 26.24
C CYS A 280 -11.06 27.27 27.68
N ARG A 281 -11.15 26.14 28.39
CA ARG A 281 -11.66 26.09 29.78
C ARG A 281 -10.60 26.39 30.84
N SER A 282 -9.31 26.23 30.55
CA SER A 282 -8.23 26.38 31.53
C SER A 282 -7.92 27.83 31.85
N ASN A 283 -8.13 28.23 33.12
CA ASN A 283 -7.80 29.57 33.62
C ASN A 283 -6.36 29.68 34.17
N ASN A 284 -5.68 28.55 34.44
CA ASN A 284 -4.31 28.52 34.94
C ASN A 284 -3.30 28.58 33.77
N THR A 285 -2.40 29.56 33.79
CA THR A 285 -1.38 29.82 32.75
C THR A 285 -0.40 28.67 32.57
N GLY A 286 0.10 28.05 33.64
CA GLY A 286 1.03 26.92 33.57
C GLY A 286 0.38 25.67 32.97
N ARG A 287 -0.84 25.34 33.41
CA ARG A 287 -1.63 24.24 32.83
C ARG A 287 -1.97 24.50 31.37
N ARG A 288 -2.27 25.75 31.02
CA ARG A 288 -2.57 26.17 29.65
C ARG A 288 -1.36 25.97 28.74
N LEU A 289 -0.16 26.34 29.16
CA LEU A 289 1.08 26.12 28.39
C LEU A 289 1.33 24.63 28.13
N LEU A 290 1.17 23.79 29.16
CA LEU A 290 1.31 22.33 29.04
C LEU A 290 0.32 21.74 28.02
N LEU A 291 -0.94 22.20 28.03
CA LEU A 291 -1.95 21.77 27.07
C LEU A 291 -1.62 22.21 25.64
N HIS A 292 -1.05 23.41 25.44
CA HIS A 292 -0.56 23.84 24.12
C HIS A 292 0.56 22.94 23.61
N VAL A 293 1.51 22.55 24.49
CA VAL A 293 2.56 21.60 24.14
C VAL A 293 1.97 20.26 23.69
N HIS A 294 1.00 19.73 24.43
CA HIS A 294 0.33 18.49 24.02
C HIS A 294 -0.41 18.64 22.68
N LEU A 295 -1.06 19.78 22.44
CA LEU A 295 -1.76 20.06 21.19
C LEU A 295 -0.80 20.13 19.99
N TYR A 296 0.46 20.56 20.19
CA TYR A 296 1.47 20.54 19.15
C TYR A 296 1.87 19.14 18.73
N PHE A 297 2.12 18.26 19.70
CA PHE A 297 2.79 16.99 19.42
C PHE A 297 1.82 15.82 19.31
N CYS A 298 0.86 15.67 20.22
CA CYS A 298 0.07 14.44 20.32
C CYS A 298 -0.78 14.17 19.05
N PRO A 299 -1.61 15.10 18.54
CA PRO A 299 -2.37 14.85 17.32
C PRO A 299 -1.47 14.66 16.08
N ASN A 300 -0.35 15.40 16.00
CA ASN A 300 0.58 15.32 14.87
C ASN A 300 1.37 14.00 14.85
N ILE A 301 1.70 13.44 16.01
CA ILE A 301 2.33 12.10 16.10
C ILE A 301 1.33 11.02 15.71
N LEU A 302 0.08 11.11 16.18
CA LEU A 302 -0.96 10.12 15.84
C LEU A 302 -1.26 10.09 14.34
N ILE A 303 -1.44 11.25 13.69
CA ILE A 303 -1.66 11.31 12.25
C ILE A 303 -0.43 10.89 11.44
N LEU A 304 0.79 11.16 11.94
CA LEU A 304 2.02 10.66 11.33
C LEU A 304 2.07 9.13 11.34
N LEU A 305 1.77 8.50 12.48
CA LEU A 305 1.72 7.04 12.58
C LEU A 305 0.66 6.46 11.62
N ALA A 306 -0.50 7.13 11.50
CA ALA A 306 -1.53 6.73 10.56
C ALA A 306 -1.03 6.78 9.10
N PHE A 307 -0.33 7.85 8.70
CA PHE A 307 0.26 7.94 7.36
C PHE A 307 1.38 6.93 7.10
N VAL A 308 2.19 6.61 8.10
CA VAL A 308 3.24 5.59 7.96
C VAL A 308 2.60 4.22 7.72
N LEU A 309 1.60 3.84 8.52
CA LEU A 309 0.91 2.56 8.35
C LEU A 309 0.13 2.47 7.03
N TRP A 310 -0.48 3.58 6.60
CA TRP A 310 -1.09 3.68 5.27
C TRP A 310 -0.05 3.50 4.14
N GLY A 311 1.12 4.12 4.31
CA GLY A 311 2.26 3.99 3.39
C GLY A 311 2.80 2.57 3.26
N THR A 312 2.63 1.72 4.27
CA THR A 312 3.07 0.32 4.23
C THR A 312 2.04 -0.63 3.62
N THR A 313 0.79 -0.20 3.48
CA THR A 313 -0.33 -1.05 3.04
C THR A 313 -0.68 -0.78 1.59
N GLU A 314 -1.09 0.45 1.28
CA GLU A 314 -1.75 0.79 0.00
C GLU A 314 -1.09 1.97 -0.74
N ALA A 315 -0.34 2.82 -0.02
CA ALA A 315 0.27 4.03 -0.57
C ALA A 315 1.69 3.82 -1.09
N SER A 316 2.10 4.70 -2.01
CA SER A 316 3.48 4.68 -2.50
C SER A 316 4.46 5.19 -1.43
N LEU A 317 5.70 4.71 -1.47
CA LEU A 317 6.76 5.15 -0.55
C LEU A 317 6.99 6.67 -0.62
N ASN A 318 6.80 7.29 -1.80
CA ASN A 318 6.92 8.73 -1.99
C ASN A 318 5.76 9.51 -1.36
N GLU A 319 4.54 9.00 -1.46
CA GLU A 319 3.36 9.55 -0.81
C GLU A 319 3.54 9.56 0.72
N MET A 320 3.97 8.43 1.28
CA MET A 320 4.27 8.30 2.72
C MET A 320 5.32 9.31 3.20
N ILE A 321 6.47 9.41 2.52
CA ILE A 321 7.56 10.31 2.91
C ILE A 321 7.11 11.76 2.83
N SER A 322 6.48 12.14 1.71
CA SER A 322 6.09 13.53 1.45
C SER A 322 5.02 14.03 2.42
N CYS A 323 3.98 13.24 2.70
CA CYS A 323 2.95 13.57 3.69
C CYS A 323 3.48 13.50 5.13
N GLY A 324 4.34 12.51 5.43
CA GLY A 324 4.92 12.31 6.75
C GLY A 324 5.84 13.45 7.21
N VAL A 325 6.71 13.95 6.33
CA VAL A 325 7.64 15.05 6.66
C VAL A 325 6.88 16.32 7.05
N VAL A 326 5.80 16.64 6.34
CA VAL A 326 4.98 17.81 6.68
C VAL A 326 4.36 17.65 8.07
N CYS A 327 3.91 16.45 8.44
CA CYS A 327 3.36 16.18 9.77
C CYS A 327 4.42 16.26 10.88
N VAL A 328 5.63 15.70 10.64
CA VAL A 328 6.76 15.77 11.58
C VAL A 328 7.18 17.21 11.86
N LEU A 329 7.17 18.06 10.83
CA LEU A 329 7.66 19.42 10.90
C LEU A 329 6.57 20.44 11.26
N ARG A 330 5.29 20.06 11.25
CA ARG A 330 4.16 20.93 11.63
C ARG A 330 4.26 21.50 13.05
N PRO A 331 4.68 20.75 14.09
CA PRO A 331 4.85 21.30 15.44
C PRO A 331 5.79 22.51 15.49
N LEU A 332 6.89 22.49 14.72
CA LEU A 332 7.84 23.61 14.64
C LEU A 332 7.18 24.87 14.06
N ARG A 333 6.35 24.69 13.03
CA ARG A 333 5.64 25.79 12.38
C ARG A 333 4.51 26.35 13.26
N LEU A 334 3.78 25.48 13.97
CA LEU A 334 2.76 25.91 14.94
C LEU A 334 3.37 26.71 16.10
N LEU A 335 4.56 26.29 16.55
CA LEU A 335 5.31 27.01 17.59
C LEU A 335 5.74 28.40 17.13
N TRP A 336 6.01 28.59 15.83
CA TRP A 336 6.35 29.88 15.25
C TRP A 336 5.15 30.82 15.11
N VAL A 337 3.96 30.30 14.77
CA VAL A 337 2.72 31.09 14.60
C VAL A 337 1.97 31.31 15.92
N THR A 338 2.41 30.69 17.01
CA THR A 338 1.68 30.71 18.29
C THR A 338 1.43 32.14 18.81
N PRO A 339 0.20 32.46 19.25
CA PRO A 339 -0.13 33.80 19.76
C PRO A 339 0.55 34.11 21.10
N TYR A 340 1.16 33.12 21.75
CA TYR A 340 1.83 33.22 23.05
C TYR A 340 3.35 33.24 22.94
N ILE A 341 3.91 33.50 21.76
CA ILE A 341 5.37 33.45 21.54
C ILE A 341 6.15 34.41 22.46
N ASN A 342 5.51 35.49 22.89
CA ASN A 342 6.08 36.48 23.79
C ASN A 342 6.15 36.02 25.25
N ASP A 343 5.44 34.95 25.61
CA ASP A 343 5.40 34.40 26.97
C ASP A 343 6.57 33.45 27.24
N PHE A 344 7.34 33.07 26.20
CA PHE A 344 8.51 32.22 26.34
C PHE A 344 9.75 32.98 26.83
N PRO A 345 10.62 32.34 27.64
CA PRO A 345 11.91 32.89 28.03
C PRO A 345 12.75 33.31 26.80
N GLY A 346 13.49 34.41 26.91
CA GLY A 346 14.18 35.04 25.77
C GLY A 346 15.09 34.10 24.95
N VAL A 347 15.74 33.13 25.60
CA VAL A 347 16.56 32.10 24.91
C VAL A 347 15.69 31.15 24.08
N ILE A 348 14.57 30.70 24.64
CA ILE A 348 13.62 29.78 23.99
C ILE A 348 12.94 30.51 22.84
N LYS A 349 12.47 31.74 23.06
CA LYS A 349 11.87 32.59 22.02
C LYS A 349 12.80 32.75 20.82
N LYS A 350 14.07 33.12 21.07
CA LYS A 350 15.08 33.29 20.01
C LYS A 350 15.35 31.98 19.26
N ASN A 351 15.37 30.85 19.96
CA ASN A 351 15.52 29.54 19.33
C ASN A 351 14.31 29.17 18.45
N ILE A 352 13.08 29.45 18.91
CA ILE A 352 11.85 29.22 18.14
C ILE A 352 11.87 30.06 16.86
N GLU A 353 12.16 31.36 16.99
CA GLU A 353 12.24 32.28 15.85
C GLU A 353 13.32 31.89 14.83
N SER A 354 14.47 31.36 15.30
CA SER A 354 15.56 30.87 14.43
C SER A 354 15.25 29.51 13.79
N SER A 355 14.52 28.63 14.49
CA SER A 355 14.32 27.23 14.09
C SER A 355 13.53 27.06 12.80
N HIS A 356 12.63 27.99 12.47
CA HIS A 356 11.85 27.93 11.24
C HIS A 356 12.73 28.13 9.99
N ALA A 357 13.65 29.10 10.03
CA ALA A 357 14.61 29.34 8.95
C ALA A 357 15.71 28.26 8.89
N ASP A 358 16.20 27.81 10.05
CA ASP A 358 17.38 26.95 10.14
C ASP A 358 17.09 25.44 10.03
N LEU A 359 15.83 24.99 10.24
CA LEU A 359 15.46 23.57 10.28
C LEU A 359 14.24 23.22 9.45
N TYR A 360 13.13 23.95 9.62
CA TYR A 360 11.86 23.60 8.97
C TYR A 360 11.98 23.64 7.45
N PHE A 361 12.38 24.79 6.90
CA PHE A 361 12.44 24.94 5.45
C PHE A 361 13.46 24.01 4.78
N PRO A 362 14.73 23.89 5.24
CA PRO A 362 15.68 22.98 4.59
C PRO A 362 15.18 21.53 4.59
N ALA A 363 14.56 21.08 5.69
CA ALA A 363 14.08 19.71 5.81
C ALA A 363 12.87 19.42 4.91
N VAL A 364 11.88 20.33 4.85
CA VAL A 364 10.74 20.16 3.93
C VAL A 364 11.22 20.23 2.48
N LEU A 365 12.06 21.20 2.14
CA LEU A 365 12.54 21.41 0.77
C LEU A 365 13.36 20.21 0.26
N GLY A 366 14.36 19.78 1.04
CA GLY A 366 15.23 18.67 0.64
C GLY A 366 14.49 17.34 0.51
N THR A 367 13.58 17.03 1.44
CA THR A 367 12.79 15.78 1.36
C THR A 367 11.82 15.78 0.18
N MET A 368 11.17 16.91 -0.09
CA MET A 368 10.23 17.04 -1.18
C MET A 368 10.92 17.00 -2.55
N TYR A 369 12.04 17.71 -2.73
CA TYR A 369 12.83 17.61 -3.97
C TYR A 369 13.45 16.22 -4.16
N SER A 370 13.89 15.56 -3.09
CA SER A 370 14.40 14.18 -3.17
C SER A 370 13.32 13.19 -3.64
N ALA A 371 12.09 13.32 -3.14
CA ALA A 371 10.97 12.48 -3.57
C ALA A 371 10.59 12.76 -5.04
N LEU A 372 10.57 14.02 -5.47
CA LEU A 372 10.37 14.41 -6.88
C LEU A 372 11.44 13.82 -7.80
N LEU A 373 12.71 13.87 -7.38
CA LEU A 373 13.82 13.29 -8.12
C LEU A 373 13.68 11.76 -8.22
N ALA A 374 13.41 11.08 -7.09
CA ALA A 374 13.26 9.63 -7.05
C ALA A 374 12.14 9.10 -7.97
N GLU A 375 11.01 9.82 -8.05
CA GLU A 375 9.89 9.45 -8.92
C GLU A 375 10.23 9.63 -10.41
N HIS A 376 11.06 10.63 -10.72
CA HIS A 376 11.51 10.90 -12.08
C HIS A 376 12.63 9.94 -12.54
N PHE A 377 13.47 9.46 -11.62
CA PHE A 377 14.60 8.58 -11.92
C PHE A 377 14.25 7.19 -12.46
N ARG A 378 12.99 6.74 -12.39
CA ARG A 378 12.59 5.42 -12.91
C ARG A 378 12.71 5.25 -14.43
N GLY A 379 13.03 6.32 -15.19
CA GLY A 379 13.13 6.27 -16.66
C GLY A 379 14.32 7.00 -17.29
N VAL A 380 15.38 7.31 -16.52
CA VAL A 380 16.46 8.21 -16.98
C VAL A 380 17.72 7.45 -17.42
N ASN A 381 18.31 7.83 -18.57
CA ASN A 381 19.52 7.23 -19.15
C ASN A 381 20.76 7.34 -18.24
N THR A 382 21.72 6.41 -18.41
CA THR A 382 22.91 6.23 -17.56
C THR A 382 23.82 7.46 -17.41
N VAL A 383 23.91 8.31 -18.44
CA VAL A 383 24.72 9.54 -18.40
C VAL A 383 24.03 10.63 -17.57
N SER A 384 22.72 10.80 -17.74
CA SER A 384 21.91 11.69 -16.92
C SER A 384 21.91 11.24 -15.46
N MET A 385 21.89 9.92 -15.21
CA MET A 385 22.07 9.36 -13.86
C MET A 385 23.39 9.80 -13.20
N MET A 386 24.53 9.77 -13.92
CA MET A 386 25.81 10.18 -13.35
C MET A 386 25.87 11.67 -12.99
N VAL A 387 25.33 12.53 -13.84
CA VAL A 387 25.26 13.98 -13.58
C VAL A 387 24.39 14.28 -12.37
N ILE A 388 23.24 13.60 -12.24
CA ILE A 388 22.33 13.83 -11.12
C ILE A 388 22.89 13.24 -9.82
N CYS A 389 23.55 12.08 -9.85
CA CYS A 389 24.27 11.52 -8.70
C CYS A 389 25.35 12.47 -8.19
N ALA A 390 26.13 13.10 -9.08
CA ALA A 390 27.13 14.08 -8.68
C ALA A 390 26.51 15.32 -8.00
N LEU A 391 25.34 15.77 -8.48
CA LEU A 391 24.58 16.87 -7.90
C LEU A 391 23.96 16.50 -6.54
N LEU A 392 23.45 15.28 -6.38
CA LEU A 392 22.95 14.77 -5.09
C LEU A 392 24.05 14.66 -4.04
N VAL A 393 25.25 14.19 -4.42
CA VAL A 393 26.42 14.18 -3.52
C VAL A 393 26.76 15.60 -3.07
N LEU A 394 26.73 16.57 -3.98
CA LEU A 394 26.95 17.98 -3.64
C LEU A 394 25.89 18.51 -2.66
N VAL A 395 24.61 18.19 -2.89
CA VAL A 395 23.49 18.55 -2.01
C VAL A 395 23.67 17.95 -0.61
N CYS A 396 24.00 16.66 -0.51
CA CYS A 396 24.25 15.96 0.75
C CYS A 396 25.43 16.57 1.51
N LEU A 397 26.52 16.91 0.81
CA LEU A 397 27.68 17.58 1.42
C LEU A 397 27.28 18.96 1.99
N LEU A 398 26.49 19.73 1.24
CA LEU A 398 25.97 21.02 1.72
C LEU A 398 25.08 20.85 2.96
N PHE A 399 24.20 19.84 3.00
CA PHE A 399 23.34 19.55 4.14
C PHE A 399 24.12 19.10 5.39
N ILE A 400 25.14 18.24 5.21
CA ILE A 400 26.04 17.80 6.28
C ILE A 400 26.81 19.00 6.87
N ILE A 401 27.27 19.93 6.03
CA ILE A 401 27.90 21.18 6.47
C ILE A 401 26.93 22.02 7.33
N GLN A 402 25.64 22.07 6.99
CA GLN A 402 24.62 22.78 7.78
C GLN A 402 24.41 22.13 9.16
N LEU A 403 24.33 20.80 9.22
CA LEU A 403 24.16 20.06 10.46
C LEU A 403 25.39 20.19 11.38
N ALA A 404 26.59 20.05 10.83
CA ALA A 404 27.85 20.22 11.57
C ALA A 404 27.94 21.61 12.22
N LYS A 405 27.52 22.64 11.50
CA LYS A 405 27.53 24.03 11.98
C LYS A 405 26.49 24.32 13.06
N ARG A 406 25.36 23.59 13.08
CA ARG A 406 24.38 23.66 14.17
C ARG A 406 24.90 23.01 15.45
N PHE A 407 25.61 21.88 15.31
CA PHE A 407 26.28 21.21 16.41
C PHE A 407 27.36 22.08 17.06
N GLU A 408 28.12 22.83 16.26
CA GLU A 408 29.13 23.78 16.76
C GLU A 408 28.51 24.95 17.54
N LYS A 409 27.33 25.45 17.12
CA LYS A 409 26.59 26.50 17.82
C LYS A 409 26.09 26.03 19.20
N LEU A 410 25.71 24.76 19.31
CA LEU A 410 25.33 24.07 20.56
C LEU A 410 26.52 23.85 21.51
N LEU A 411 27.73 23.63 20.98
CA LEU A 411 28.97 23.42 21.74
C LEU A 411 29.71 24.70 22.18
N SER A 412 29.13 25.88 21.95
CA SER A 412 29.89 27.14 21.94
C SER A 412 30.23 27.75 23.31
N GLY A 413 31.10 27.06 24.05
CA GLY A 413 31.94 27.61 25.12
C GLY A 413 33.28 28.19 24.64
N PHE A 414 33.65 28.04 23.36
CA PHE A 414 34.96 28.47 22.86
C PHE A 414 34.94 29.81 22.09
N GLY A 415 35.88 30.70 22.47
CA GLY A 415 36.48 31.80 21.67
C GLY A 415 35.56 32.85 21.02
N ARG A 416 35.45 34.04 21.63
CA ARG A 416 34.61 35.18 21.15
C ARG A 416 34.93 35.70 19.74
N LEU A 417 36.20 35.70 19.29
CA LEU A 417 36.59 36.29 17.99
C LEU A 417 36.43 35.34 16.77
N CYS A 418 36.86 34.07 16.87
CA CYS A 418 36.63 33.08 15.82
C CYS A 418 35.14 32.81 15.61
N LYS A 419 34.36 32.77 16.71
CA LYS A 419 32.90 32.62 16.68
C LYS A 419 32.22 33.73 15.87
N GLN A 420 32.64 34.99 15.99
CA GLN A 420 32.02 36.10 15.26
C GLN A 420 32.31 36.11 13.76
N MET A 421 33.54 35.79 13.35
CA MET A 421 33.87 35.68 11.92
C MET A 421 33.25 34.45 11.29
N TYR A 422 33.30 33.29 11.95
CA TYR A 422 32.75 32.04 11.46
C TYR A 422 31.21 32.03 11.47
N GLU A 423 30.55 32.65 12.46
CA GLU A 423 29.10 32.85 12.42
C GLU A 423 28.68 33.79 11.28
N LYS A 424 29.43 34.87 11.00
CA LYS A 424 29.09 35.79 9.91
C LYS A 424 29.31 35.17 8.54
N VAL A 425 30.47 34.58 8.29
CA VAL A 425 30.82 33.96 6.99
C VAL A 425 30.00 32.69 6.80
N GLY A 426 29.91 31.83 7.82
CA GLY A 426 29.14 30.61 7.74
C GLY A 426 27.64 30.85 7.58
N LYS A 427 27.03 31.85 8.24
CA LYS A 427 25.61 32.21 7.96
C LYS A 427 25.42 32.68 6.52
N ARG A 428 26.39 33.39 5.93
CA ARG A 428 26.33 33.84 4.54
C ARG A 428 26.46 32.68 3.54
N VAL A 429 27.38 31.75 3.78
CA VAL A 429 27.54 30.53 2.96
C VAL A 429 26.31 29.63 3.08
N ALA A 430 25.79 29.47 4.30
CA ALA A 430 24.58 28.69 4.55
C ALA A 430 23.33 29.27 3.88
N ALA A 431 23.17 30.60 3.91
CA ALA A 431 22.11 31.31 3.21
C ALA A 431 22.25 31.14 1.69
N CYS A 432 23.46 31.29 1.14
CA CYS A 432 23.71 31.10 -0.29
C CYS A 432 23.38 29.67 -0.74
N GLY A 433 23.84 28.65 -0.01
CA GLY A 433 23.49 27.24 -0.29
C GLY A 433 21.99 27.01 -0.24
N PHE A 434 21.31 27.48 0.81
CA PHE A 434 19.87 27.32 0.98
C PHE A 434 19.01 28.00 -0.11
N PHE A 435 19.47 29.11 -0.67
CA PHE A 435 18.75 29.82 -1.74
C PHE A 435 19.05 29.25 -3.14
N VAL A 436 20.24 28.67 -3.32
CA VAL A 436 20.71 28.12 -4.59
C VAL A 436 20.22 26.67 -4.81
N LEU A 437 20.19 25.86 -3.74
CA LEU A 437 19.83 24.44 -3.77
C LEU A 437 18.47 24.15 -4.46
N PRO A 438 17.34 24.75 -4.05
CA PRO A 438 16.05 24.48 -4.71
C PRO A 438 16.02 24.90 -6.19
N SER A 439 16.77 25.94 -6.56
CA SER A 439 16.86 26.38 -7.96
C SER A 439 17.65 25.39 -8.82
N ILE A 440 18.72 24.82 -8.27
CA ILE A 440 19.50 23.74 -8.91
C ILE A 440 18.65 22.47 -9.00
N GLU A 441 18.00 22.05 -7.91
CA GLU A 441 17.15 20.85 -7.86
C GLU A 441 15.99 20.91 -8.88
N LEU A 442 15.32 22.07 -9.00
CA LEU A 442 14.28 22.27 -10.01
C LEU A 442 14.83 22.26 -11.45
N SER A 443 16.02 22.83 -11.66
CA SER A 443 16.67 22.82 -12.98
C SER A 443 17.06 21.41 -13.41
N VAL A 444 17.46 20.56 -12.46
CA VAL A 444 17.74 19.14 -12.69
C VAL A 444 16.48 18.39 -13.09
N LEU A 445 15.35 18.64 -12.42
CA LEU A 445 14.06 18.01 -12.75
C LEU A 445 13.56 18.36 -14.16
N LEU A 446 13.91 19.54 -14.67
CA LEU A 446 13.53 20.01 -16.00
C LEU A 446 14.54 19.62 -17.10
N TYR A 447 15.77 19.26 -16.73
CA TYR A 447 16.86 18.97 -17.67
C TYR A 447 16.46 18.02 -18.82
N PRO A 448 15.80 16.88 -18.56
CA PRO A 448 15.43 15.96 -19.64
C PRO A 448 14.34 16.47 -20.58
N PHE A 449 13.60 17.52 -20.21
CA PHE A 449 12.49 18.03 -21.01
C PHE A 449 12.81 19.31 -21.79
N VAL A 450 13.65 20.17 -21.22
CA VAL A 450 13.94 21.50 -21.79
C VAL A 450 15.39 21.62 -22.28
N GLY A 451 16.21 20.58 -22.08
CA GLY A 451 17.58 20.49 -22.62
C GLY A 451 18.46 21.66 -22.20
N TYR A 452 19.16 22.29 -23.14
CA TYR A 452 20.13 23.37 -22.89
C TYR A 452 19.55 24.58 -22.13
N TRP A 453 18.26 24.89 -22.27
CA TRP A 453 17.63 26.02 -21.57
C TRP A 453 17.61 25.84 -20.04
N THR A 454 17.66 24.60 -19.55
CA THR A 454 17.75 24.35 -18.10
C THR A 454 19.08 24.81 -17.49
N VAL A 455 20.16 24.79 -18.27
CA VAL A 455 21.48 25.28 -17.86
C VAL A 455 21.44 26.80 -17.68
N PHE A 456 20.67 27.51 -18.52
CA PHE A 456 20.48 28.96 -18.38
C PHE A 456 19.81 29.30 -17.05
N PHE A 457 18.72 28.60 -16.68
CA PHE A 457 18.05 28.82 -15.40
C PHE A 457 18.89 28.36 -14.19
N ALA A 458 19.61 27.25 -14.32
CA ALA A 458 20.51 26.72 -13.30
C ALA A 458 21.68 27.66 -12.98
N VAL A 459 22.06 28.55 -13.92
CA VAL A 459 23.14 29.53 -13.72
C VAL A 459 22.57 30.92 -13.40
N ALA A 460 21.52 31.35 -14.09
CA ALA A 460 20.94 32.69 -13.91
C ALA A 460 20.33 32.89 -12.51
N LEU A 461 19.59 31.90 -11.98
CA LEU A 461 18.96 32.00 -10.66
C LEU A 461 20.01 32.09 -9.53
N PRO A 462 21.05 31.23 -9.47
CA PRO A 462 22.11 31.38 -8.48
C PRO A 462 22.92 32.68 -8.60
N VAL A 463 23.15 33.16 -9.82
CA VAL A 463 23.84 34.45 -10.05
C VAL A 463 22.99 35.60 -9.53
N LEU A 464 21.68 35.62 -9.79
CA LEU A 464 20.76 36.62 -9.26
C LEU A 464 20.69 36.59 -7.72
N ALA A 465 20.64 35.40 -7.11
CA ALA A 465 20.70 35.24 -5.65
C ALA A 465 22.03 35.73 -5.05
N CYS A 466 23.14 35.49 -5.75
CA CYS A 466 24.46 35.98 -5.33
C CYS A 466 24.53 37.51 -5.42
N LEU A 467 24.01 38.12 -6.50
CA LEU A 467 23.95 39.56 -6.68
C LEU A 467 23.08 40.26 -5.63
N SER A 468 21.96 39.67 -5.21
CA SER A 468 21.13 40.21 -4.13
C SER A 468 21.82 40.13 -2.77
N LEU A 469 22.50 39.01 -2.46
CA LEU A 469 23.33 38.85 -1.26
C LEU A 469 24.47 39.87 -1.21
N LEU A 470 25.11 40.15 -2.35
CA LEU A 470 26.13 41.19 -2.47
C LEU A 470 25.56 42.59 -2.24
N CYS A 471 24.38 42.91 -2.78
CA CYS A 471 23.67 44.16 -2.51
C CYS A 471 23.37 44.36 -1.02
N ARG A 472 22.96 43.30 -0.31
CA ARG A 472 22.70 43.34 1.14
C ARG A 472 23.97 43.54 1.97
N CYS A 473 25.13 43.08 1.48
CA CYS A 473 26.42 43.30 2.14
C CYS A 473 26.88 44.76 2.06
N CYS A 474 26.40 45.52 1.06
CA CYS A 474 26.72 46.94 0.88
C CYS A 474 25.90 47.91 1.78
N LYS A 475 25.13 47.39 2.75
CA LYS A 475 24.26 48.15 3.69
C LYS A 475 24.95 49.22 4.57
N ASN A 476 26.24 49.51 4.37
CA ASN A 476 26.99 50.56 5.07
C ASN A 476 27.09 51.90 4.30
N ALA A 477 26.36 52.08 3.19
CA ALA A 477 26.36 53.34 2.42
C ALA A 477 25.10 54.18 2.67
N ARG A 478 25.27 55.52 2.68
CA ARG A 478 24.32 56.64 2.96
C ARG A 478 22.83 56.34 2.73
N GLU A 479 21.97 56.97 3.53
CA GLU A 479 20.50 56.76 3.59
C GLU A 479 19.77 56.69 2.22
N ALA A 480 20.13 57.51 1.22
CA ALA A 480 19.54 57.44 -0.12
C ALA A 480 19.93 56.15 -0.90
N GLN A 481 21.13 55.61 -0.65
CA GLN A 481 21.63 54.36 -1.21
C GLN A 481 20.99 53.13 -0.52
N GLN A 482 20.50 53.31 0.70
CA GLN A 482 19.80 52.28 1.47
C GLN A 482 18.40 51.97 0.92
N TYR A 483 17.68 52.99 0.41
CA TYR A 483 16.39 52.80 -0.26
C TYR A 483 16.53 52.17 -1.65
N PHE A 484 17.51 52.61 -2.46
CA PHE A 484 17.78 52.05 -3.78
C PHE A 484 18.25 50.59 -3.70
N SER A 485 19.14 50.26 -2.76
CA SER A 485 19.58 48.88 -2.48
C SER A 485 18.42 47.98 -2.04
N LEU A 486 17.48 48.48 -1.24
CA LEU A 486 16.29 47.74 -0.81
C LEU A 486 15.29 47.49 -1.96
N TYR A 487 15.12 48.46 -2.85
CA TYR A 487 14.24 48.32 -4.02
C TYR A 487 14.84 47.34 -5.04
N LEU A 488 16.14 47.44 -5.31
CA LEU A 488 16.86 46.53 -6.19
C LEU A 488 16.87 45.09 -5.64
N ASP A 489 17.08 44.92 -4.34
CA ASP A 489 16.98 43.61 -3.68
C ASP A 489 15.57 43.02 -3.85
N LYS A 490 14.50 43.79 -3.56
CA LYS A 490 13.11 43.35 -3.79
C LYS A 490 12.80 43.04 -5.25
N ALA A 491 13.33 43.83 -6.19
CA ALA A 491 13.15 43.61 -7.63
C ALA A 491 13.84 42.31 -8.09
N VAL A 492 15.05 42.03 -7.60
CA VAL A 492 15.76 40.77 -7.88
C VAL A 492 15.00 39.58 -7.27
N TRP A 493 14.47 39.70 -6.05
CA TRP A 493 13.69 38.63 -5.41
C TRP A 493 12.35 38.35 -6.10
N THR A 494 11.64 39.40 -6.52
CA THR A 494 10.39 39.25 -7.28
C THR A 494 10.64 38.62 -8.65
N LEU A 495 11.73 38.98 -9.32
CA LEU A 495 12.14 38.34 -10.58
C LEU A 495 12.49 36.85 -10.37
N MET A 496 13.26 36.52 -9.33
CA MET A 496 13.61 35.14 -8.99
C MET A 496 12.37 34.27 -8.70
N SER A 497 11.39 34.84 -8.00
CA SER A 497 10.07 34.23 -7.75
C SER A 497 9.25 33.98 -9.01
N ALA A 498 9.20 34.97 -9.92
CA ALA A 498 8.51 34.81 -11.19
C ALA A 498 9.15 33.71 -12.03
N LEU A 499 10.49 33.68 -12.10
CA LEU A 499 11.25 32.67 -12.83
C LEU A 499 11.06 31.27 -12.26
N SER A 500 11.07 31.09 -10.93
CA SER A 500 10.78 29.78 -10.31
C SER A 500 9.34 29.33 -10.53
N GLY A 501 8.38 30.25 -10.46
CA GLY A 501 6.97 29.96 -10.78
C GLY A 501 6.76 29.53 -12.22
N ILE A 502 7.45 30.16 -13.18
CA ILE A 502 7.44 29.76 -14.59
C ILE A 502 8.04 28.35 -14.75
N LEU A 503 9.15 28.05 -14.09
CA LEU A 503 9.77 26.71 -14.14
C LEU A 503 8.84 25.62 -13.59
N VAL A 504 8.17 25.87 -12.46
CA VAL A 504 7.16 24.95 -11.90
C VAL A 504 5.98 24.77 -12.87
N TRP A 505 5.50 25.86 -13.48
CA TRP A 505 4.40 25.78 -14.46
C TRP A 505 4.79 24.98 -15.70
N VAL A 506 6.00 25.19 -16.25
CA VAL A 506 6.52 24.41 -17.38
C VAL A 506 6.63 22.93 -17.00
N TYR A 507 7.14 22.62 -15.81
CA TYR A 507 7.22 21.25 -15.30
C TYR A 507 5.83 20.58 -15.24
N ILE A 508 4.83 21.28 -14.72
CA ILE A 508 3.43 20.78 -14.67
C ILE A 508 2.85 20.58 -16.08
N ALA A 509 3.12 21.51 -17.01
CA ALA A 509 2.64 21.43 -18.38
C ALA A 509 3.25 20.22 -19.12
N VAL A 510 4.51 19.92 -18.87
CA VAL A 510 5.20 18.72 -19.40
C VAL A 510 4.57 17.44 -18.83
N LEU A 511 4.36 17.36 -17.51
CA LEU A 511 3.74 16.20 -16.88
C LEU A 511 2.33 15.92 -17.41
N ARG A 512 1.56 16.98 -17.74
CA ARG A 512 0.22 16.84 -18.32
C ARG A 512 0.22 16.14 -19.68
N ASN A 513 1.26 16.36 -20.50
CA ASN A 513 1.32 15.80 -21.85
C ASN A 513 1.66 14.30 -21.89
N GLU A 514 2.28 13.74 -20.84
CA GLU A 514 2.68 12.31 -20.80
C GLU A 514 1.57 11.32 -20.38
N LYS A 515 0.30 11.75 -20.23
CA LYS A 515 -0.85 10.88 -19.86
C LYS A 515 -0.65 10.01 -18.61
N LYS A 516 0.15 10.45 -17.65
CA LYS A 516 0.34 9.77 -16.36
C LYS A 516 -0.32 10.58 -15.24
N GLU A 517 -0.95 9.90 -14.29
CA GLU A 517 -1.69 10.51 -13.17
C GLU A 517 -0.74 11.18 -12.15
N TYR A 518 -0.34 12.42 -12.43
CA TYR A 518 0.65 13.16 -11.63
C TYR A 518 0.06 14.30 -10.78
N VAL A 519 -1.25 14.28 -10.50
CA VAL A 519 -1.94 15.38 -9.82
C VAL A 519 -1.33 15.66 -8.43
N GLY A 520 -0.92 14.63 -7.70
CA GLY A 520 -0.24 14.78 -6.41
C GLY A 520 1.10 15.50 -6.49
N LEU A 521 1.89 15.27 -7.56
CA LEU A 521 3.15 15.98 -7.82
C LEU A 521 2.92 17.45 -8.14
N VAL A 522 1.83 17.77 -8.84
CA VAL A 522 1.43 19.16 -9.12
C VAL A 522 1.12 19.90 -7.82
N CYS A 523 0.33 19.28 -6.93
CA CYS A 523 0.01 19.85 -5.61
C CYS A 523 1.28 20.06 -4.75
N MET A 524 2.17 19.09 -4.80
CA MET A 524 3.47 19.12 -4.13
C MET A 524 4.36 20.27 -4.62
N GLY A 525 4.50 20.44 -5.93
CA GLY A 525 5.23 21.54 -6.55
C GLY A 525 4.63 22.91 -6.24
N GLY A 526 3.29 23.01 -6.22
CA GLY A 526 2.58 24.23 -5.80
C GLY A 526 2.90 24.63 -4.36
N PHE A 527 2.88 23.68 -3.42
CA PHE A 527 3.24 23.94 -2.02
C PHE A 527 4.71 24.35 -1.86
N LEU A 528 5.62 23.69 -2.60
CA LEU A 528 7.04 24.08 -2.64
C LEU A 528 7.21 25.53 -3.08
N GLN A 529 6.47 25.97 -4.11
CA GLN A 529 6.50 27.36 -4.55
C GLN A 529 6.01 28.32 -3.46
N VAL A 530 4.93 28.00 -2.75
CA VAL A 530 4.43 28.81 -1.63
C VAL A 530 5.45 28.92 -0.50
N LEU A 531 6.11 27.81 -0.14
CA LEU A 531 7.17 27.82 0.87
C LEU A 531 8.37 28.65 0.43
N TRP A 532 8.77 28.52 -0.83
CA TRP A 532 9.84 29.30 -1.43
C TRP A 532 9.54 30.79 -1.32
N MET A 533 8.33 31.22 -1.70
CA MET A 533 7.88 32.61 -1.53
C MET A 533 7.99 33.12 -0.08
N LEU A 534 7.73 32.24 0.89
CA LEU A 534 7.76 32.62 2.30
C LEU A 534 9.17 32.85 2.82
N ILE A 535 10.11 32.01 2.40
CA ILE A 535 11.53 32.12 2.70
C ILE A 535 12.07 33.49 2.27
N PHE A 536 11.78 33.90 1.03
CA PHE A 536 12.41 35.08 0.41
C PHE A 536 11.80 36.40 0.83
N SER A 537 10.56 36.38 1.28
CA SER A 537 9.88 37.62 1.67
C SER A 537 10.49 38.26 2.93
N GLU A 538 11.37 37.56 3.67
CA GLU A 538 12.09 38.01 4.89
C GLU A 538 11.22 38.90 5.79
N ILE A 539 9.96 38.53 5.92
CA ILE A 539 8.97 39.38 6.51
C ILE A 539 9.29 39.45 8.01
N PRO A 540 9.60 40.63 8.57
CA PRO A 540 9.62 40.77 10.01
C PRO A 540 8.17 40.55 10.48
N VAL A 541 7.94 39.38 11.06
CA VAL A 541 6.65 38.96 11.64
C VAL A 541 6.41 39.78 12.91
N ASN A 542 6.26 41.09 12.76
CA ASN A 542 5.79 41.97 13.81
C ASN A 542 4.30 42.25 13.57
N TYR A 543 3.51 41.18 13.54
CA TYR A 543 2.07 41.27 13.45
C TYR A 543 1.52 41.74 14.80
N SER A 544 1.09 42.99 14.93
CA SER A 544 0.48 43.46 16.18
C SER A 544 -0.90 42.83 16.45
N LYS A 545 -1.57 42.27 15.43
CA LYS A 545 -2.93 41.75 15.53
C LYS A 545 -2.99 40.30 16.03
N ARG A 546 -3.11 40.13 17.36
CA ARG A 546 -3.21 38.85 18.10
C ARG A 546 -4.27 37.86 17.55
N TRP A 547 -5.40 38.37 17.05
CA TRP A 547 -6.51 37.54 16.55
C TRP A 547 -6.18 36.68 15.32
N ILE A 548 -5.39 37.19 14.37
CA ILE A 548 -5.01 36.49 13.14
C ILE A 548 -4.08 35.32 13.48
N ARG A 549 -3.10 35.53 14.37
CA ARG A 549 -2.26 34.43 14.87
C ARG A 549 -3.08 33.35 15.52
N SER A 550 -4.11 33.73 16.29
CA SER A 550 -5.02 32.76 16.90
C SER A 550 -5.81 31.95 15.87
N ILE A 551 -6.35 32.58 14.82
CA ILE A 551 -7.10 31.87 13.77
C ILE A 551 -6.19 30.91 13.02
N MET A 552 -5.01 31.37 12.61
CA MET A 552 -4.04 30.53 11.90
C MET A 552 -3.59 29.36 12.75
N PHE A 553 -3.29 29.63 14.03
CA PHE A 553 -2.95 28.61 15.00
C PHE A 553 -4.03 27.53 15.11
N GLN A 554 -5.30 27.92 15.26
CA GLN A 554 -6.42 26.99 15.38
C GLN A 554 -6.62 26.18 14.10
N PHE A 555 -6.53 26.83 12.93
CA PHE A 555 -6.60 26.15 11.64
C PHE A 555 -5.48 25.11 11.49
N GLY A 556 -4.25 25.43 11.87
CA GLY A 556 -3.13 24.50 11.76
C GLY A 556 -3.12 23.38 12.81
N ALA A 557 -3.48 23.69 14.05
CA ALA A 557 -3.41 22.74 15.17
C ALA A 557 -4.61 21.78 15.21
N VAL A 558 -5.79 22.24 14.79
CA VAL A 558 -7.03 21.45 14.82
C VAL A 558 -7.56 21.21 13.41
N GLY A 559 -7.73 22.27 12.61
CA GLY A 559 -8.33 22.18 11.27
C GLY A 559 -7.61 21.21 10.34
N LEU A 560 -6.28 21.34 10.20
CA LEU A 560 -5.48 20.44 9.34
C LEU A 560 -5.47 18.99 9.84
N ILE A 561 -5.51 18.77 11.17
CA ILE A 561 -5.61 17.41 11.72
C ILE A 561 -6.94 16.79 11.33
N LEU A 562 -8.05 17.51 11.52
CA LEU A 562 -9.38 17.03 11.16
C LEU A 562 -9.48 16.70 9.67
N VAL A 563 -9.02 17.61 8.80
CA VAL A 563 -9.04 17.37 7.34
C VAL A 563 -8.26 16.12 6.97
N PHE A 564 -7.07 15.94 7.55
CA PHE A 564 -6.18 14.83 7.21
C PHE A 564 -6.68 13.49 7.73
N SER A 565 -7.17 13.48 8.97
CA SER A 565 -7.80 12.31 9.56
C SER A 565 -9.05 11.91 8.79
N VAL A 566 -9.91 12.85 8.42
CA VAL A 566 -11.13 12.54 7.64
C VAL A 566 -10.78 12.04 6.25
N ALA A 567 -9.84 12.70 5.55
CA ALA A 567 -9.40 12.25 4.23
C ALA A 567 -8.86 10.81 4.29
N LEU A 568 -8.00 10.51 5.26
CA LEU A 568 -7.43 9.17 5.40
C LEU A 568 -8.47 8.13 5.83
N MET A 569 -9.42 8.46 6.72
CA MET A 569 -10.50 7.56 7.09
C MET A 569 -11.39 7.23 5.88
N VAL A 570 -11.73 8.21 5.06
CA VAL A 570 -12.53 8.02 3.84
C VAL A 570 -11.78 7.13 2.84
N GLU A 571 -10.48 7.37 2.62
CA GLU A 571 -9.65 6.52 1.76
C GLU A 571 -9.60 5.06 2.25
N VAL A 572 -9.33 4.84 3.54
CA VAL A 572 -9.28 3.50 4.13
C VAL A 572 -10.62 2.77 3.97
N ILE A 573 -11.74 3.46 4.23
CA ILE A 573 -13.06 2.86 4.10
C ILE A 573 -13.38 2.54 2.64
N LEU A 574 -13.06 3.44 1.70
CA LEU A 574 -13.36 3.21 0.29
C LEU A 574 -12.50 2.12 -0.33
N VAL A 575 -11.22 2.04 0.03
CA VAL A 575 -10.38 0.90 -0.37
C VAL A 575 -10.92 -0.40 0.23
N ALA A 576 -11.32 -0.40 1.49
CA ALA A 576 -11.88 -1.58 2.15
C ALA A 576 -13.29 -1.98 1.67
N VAL A 577 -14.04 -1.11 1.00
CA VAL A 577 -15.39 -1.43 0.50
C VAL A 577 -15.39 -1.69 -0.99
N ASN A 578 -14.74 -0.82 -1.77
CA ASN A 578 -14.77 -0.82 -3.23
C ASN A 578 -13.50 -1.42 -3.86
N GLY A 579 -12.42 -1.59 -3.08
CA GLY A 579 -11.11 -2.00 -3.61
C GLY A 579 -10.44 -0.93 -4.47
N GLU A 580 -10.92 0.32 -4.40
CA GLU A 580 -10.44 1.45 -5.20
C GLU A 580 -10.19 2.68 -4.31
N ARG A 581 -9.14 3.45 -4.67
CA ARG A 581 -8.77 4.70 -4.00
C ARG A 581 -9.59 5.85 -4.58
N LEU A 582 -10.13 6.72 -3.72
CA LEU A 582 -10.95 7.86 -4.17
C LEU A 582 -10.09 8.99 -4.75
N MET A 583 -9.03 9.38 -4.03
CA MET A 583 -8.11 10.41 -4.48
C MET A 583 -6.97 9.84 -5.34
N GLY A 584 -6.71 8.53 -5.26
CA GLY A 584 -5.57 7.87 -5.92
C GLY A 584 -4.20 8.25 -5.34
N ASP A 585 -4.01 9.51 -4.93
CA ASP A 585 -2.81 10.06 -4.32
C ASP A 585 -3.19 11.08 -3.23
N LEU A 586 -2.86 10.77 -1.97
CA LEU A 586 -3.21 11.60 -0.81
C LEU A 586 -2.50 12.96 -0.81
N ARG A 587 -1.42 13.13 -1.60
CA ARG A 587 -0.75 14.42 -1.79
C ARG A 587 -1.71 15.50 -2.31
N ILE A 588 -2.76 15.10 -3.04
CA ILE A 588 -3.83 15.97 -3.55
C ILE A 588 -4.63 16.59 -2.40
N GLY A 589 -4.84 15.85 -1.31
CA GLY A 589 -5.49 16.38 -0.10
C GLY A 589 -4.52 17.12 0.82
N VAL A 590 -3.28 16.63 0.97
CA VAL A 590 -2.37 17.17 2.00
C VAL A 590 -1.79 18.54 1.62
N PHE A 591 -1.23 18.68 0.43
CA PHE A 591 -0.46 19.88 0.06
C PHE A 591 -1.28 21.16 -0.19
N PRO A 592 -2.49 21.10 -0.78
CA PRO A 592 -3.31 22.30 -0.94
C PRO A 592 -3.74 22.89 0.40
N PHE A 593 -4.15 22.07 1.38
CA PHE A 593 -4.53 22.56 2.70
C PHE A 593 -3.33 23.10 3.49
N GLU A 594 -2.15 22.50 3.29
CA GLU A 594 -0.89 23.01 3.83
C GLU A 594 -0.47 24.35 3.21
N SER A 595 -0.76 24.53 1.92
CA SER A 595 -0.62 25.80 1.23
C SER A 595 -1.58 26.84 1.82
N LEU A 596 -2.85 26.49 2.05
CA LEU A 596 -3.85 27.38 2.66
C LEU A 596 -3.46 27.81 4.08
N PHE A 597 -2.80 26.96 4.86
CA PHE A 597 -2.24 27.36 6.16
C PHE A 597 -1.10 28.38 6.01
N THR A 598 -0.31 28.26 4.94
CA THR A 598 0.93 29.03 4.73
C THR A 598 0.69 30.37 4.01
N ILE A 599 -0.26 30.42 3.06
CA ILE A 599 -0.57 31.61 2.24
C ILE A 599 -0.86 32.88 3.05
N PRO A 600 -1.66 32.85 4.14
CA PRO A 600 -1.93 34.06 4.92
C PRO A 600 -0.67 34.73 5.44
N LEU A 601 0.38 33.96 5.76
CA LEU A 601 1.68 34.49 6.21
C LEU A 601 2.39 35.33 5.12
N LEU A 602 2.10 35.10 3.84
CA LEU A 602 2.61 35.91 2.72
C LEU A 602 1.82 37.21 2.54
N ILE A 603 0.50 37.13 2.72
CA ILE A 603 -0.44 38.20 2.38
C ILE A 603 -0.49 39.27 3.47
N LEU A 604 -0.55 38.86 4.73
CA LEU A 604 -0.74 39.75 5.89
C LEU A 604 0.22 40.96 5.96
N PRO A 605 1.51 40.84 5.63
CA PRO A 605 2.48 41.95 5.68
C PRO A 605 2.30 43.00 4.62
N ILE A 606 1.69 42.63 3.49
CA ILE A 606 1.41 43.55 2.38
C ILE A 606 0.40 44.60 2.83
N PHE A 607 -0.51 44.23 3.73
CA PHE A 607 -1.59 45.09 4.23
C PHE A 607 -1.27 45.83 5.54
N THR A 608 -0.15 45.52 6.22
CA THR A 608 0.28 46.25 7.42
C THR A 608 1.23 47.38 7.03
N HIS A 609 0.71 48.62 7.01
CA HIS A 609 1.49 49.83 6.72
C HIS A 609 2.65 50.00 7.72
N ARG A 610 3.90 50.06 7.24
CA ARG A 610 5.06 50.47 8.06
C ARG A 610 4.90 51.94 8.41
N THR A 611 4.59 52.28 9.66
CA THR A 611 4.84 53.62 10.18
C THR A 611 6.31 53.71 10.58
N PRO A 612 7.10 54.64 10.01
CA PRO A 612 8.49 54.83 10.42
C PRO A 612 8.56 55.33 11.86
N VAL A 613 9.42 54.72 12.67
CA VAL A 613 9.76 55.19 14.02
C VAL A 613 10.71 56.38 13.85
N ASN A 614 10.22 57.59 14.14
CA ASN A 614 11.06 58.78 14.26
C ASN A 614 11.87 58.68 15.56
N THR A 615 13.18 58.50 15.47
CA THR A 615 14.10 58.78 16.58
C THR A 615 14.69 60.17 16.40
N THR A 616 14.20 61.14 17.17
CA THR A 616 14.88 62.41 17.46
C THR A 616 15.31 62.41 18.93
N SER A 617 16.63 62.37 19.14
CA SER A 617 17.46 63.06 20.14
C SER A 617 16.88 63.44 21.53
N HIS A 618 17.53 62.97 22.61
CA HIS A 618 18.49 63.81 23.36
C HIS A 618 19.29 63.02 24.42
N GLN A 619 20.56 63.39 24.56
CA GLN A 619 21.57 62.95 25.53
C GLN A 619 21.28 63.41 26.97
N GLY A 620 21.79 62.66 27.96
CA GLY A 620 22.52 63.27 29.09
C GLY A 620 22.10 62.93 30.52
N SER A 621 23.06 62.32 31.25
CA SER A 621 23.36 62.50 32.69
C SER A 621 22.68 61.63 33.78
N GLN A 622 23.46 60.64 34.23
CA GLN A 622 23.85 60.25 35.60
C GLN A 622 22.98 60.56 36.86
N ASN A 623 22.79 59.48 37.63
CA ASN A 623 22.90 59.27 39.10
C ASN A 623 21.92 59.89 40.12
N SER A 624 21.31 58.98 40.92
CA SER A 624 21.02 58.97 42.40
C SER A 624 19.65 58.29 42.63
N VAL A 625 19.55 57.11 43.27
CA VAL A 625 19.61 56.76 44.71
C VAL A 625 18.44 57.32 45.54
N GLU A 626 17.65 56.36 46.07
CA GLU A 626 16.79 56.34 47.28
C GLU A 626 15.57 57.25 47.47
N ALA A 627 14.44 56.54 47.63
CA ALA A 627 13.54 56.50 48.80
C ALA A 627 12.71 57.72 49.23
N ASP A 628 11.42 57.40 49.37
CA ASP A 628 10.45 57.82 50.38
C ASP A 628 9.67 59.15 50.30
N ALA A 629 8.39 58.95 50.62
CA ALA A 629 7.45 59.83 51.32
C ALA A 629 6.70 60.93 50.54
N PHE A 630 5.39 60.69 50.39
CA PHE A 630 4.34 61.71 50.57
C PHE A 630 4.57 62.45 51.92
N PRO A 631 4.24 63.75 52.06
CA PRO A 631 2.83 64.12 52.15
C PRO A 631 2.43 65.50 51.57
N THR A 632 1.12 65.60 51.40
CA THR A 632 0.29 66.80 51.22
C THR A 632 0.60 67.95 52.18
N THR A 633 0.55 69.19 51.66
CA THR A 633 0.14 70.37 52.44
C THR A 633 -0.67 71.34 51.58
N LYS A 634 -1.81 71.73 52.14
CA LYS A 634 -2.74 72.79 51.71
C LYS A 634 -2.14 74.18 51.98
N SER A 635 -2.57 75.16 51.20
CA SER A 635 -2.77 76.57 51.63
C SER A 635 -3.59 77.26 50.52
N THR A 636 -4.89 77.54 50.66
CA THR A 636 -5.63 78.58 51.43
C THR A 636 -5.94 79.87 50.65
N GLY A 637 -7.19 80.32 50.80
CA GLY A 637 -7.86 81.50 50.24
C GLY A 637 -9.26 81.08 49.75
N LEU A 638 -10.31 80.93 50.59
CA LEU A 638 -11.02 81.96 51.39
C LEU A 638 -11.26 83.22 50.57
N ASP A 639 -12.44 83.81 50.41
CA ASP A 639 -13.84 83.68 50.87
C ASP A 639 -14.55 84.85 50.11
N GLN A 640 -15.84 84.97 49.81
CA GLN A 640 -17.03 84.73 50.62
C GLN A 640 -18.31 85.07 49.80
N ASN A 641 -19.43 84.57 50.33
CA ASN A 641 -20.87 84.93 50.15
C ASN A 641 -21.62 84.26 48.98
N GLN A 642 -22.50 83.27 49.23
CA GLN A 642 -23.82 83.28 49.93
C GLN A 642 -24.85 84.14 49.18
N THR A 643 -26.12 83.78 48.94
CA THR A 643 -27.00 82.60 49.10
C THR A 643 -28.35 83.04 48.49
N GLY A 644 -29.18 82.09 48.05
CA GLY A 644 -30.64 82.19 48.25
C GLY A 644 -31.53 82.39 47.02
N GLU A 645 -32.44 81.41 46.87
CA GLU A 645 -33.86 81.53 46.44
C GLU A 645 -34.17 82.09 45.03
N SER A 646 -35.23 81.74 44.32
CA SER A 646 -36.25 80.67 44.29
C SER A 646 -37.21 81.08 43.15
N HIS A 647 -37.84 80.14 42.44
CA HIS A 647 -39.04 80.34 41.60
C HIS A 647 -38.87 81.24 40.34
N GLU A 648 -39.54 81.07 39.20
CA GLU A 648 -40.56 80.15 38.69
C GLU A 648 -40.66 80.38 37.17
N MET A 649 -40.86 79.32 36.40
CA MET A 649 -41.77 79.23 35.23
C MET A 649 -41.69 77.75 34.81
N GLU A 650 -42.59 76.87 35.25
CA GLU A 650 -43.99 76.73 34.84
C GLU A 650 -44.09 76.39 33.33
N THR A 651 -44.67 75.29 32.85
CA THR A 651 -45.59 74.26 33.38
C THR A 651 -45.42 73.02 32.46
N LEU A 652 -45.21 71.82 33.02
CA LEU A 652 -46.19 70.71 33.19
C LEU A 652 -46.59 69.96 31.90
N ARG A 653 -46.22 68.67 31.75
CA ARG A 653 -46.83 67.41 32.30
C ARG A 653 -48.04 66.96 31.48
N LYS A 654 -48.38 65.68 31.32
CA LYS A 654 -48.42 64.55 32.27
C LYS A 654 -48.70 63.30 31.40
N ASP A 655 -47.92 62.23 31.50
CA ASP A 655 -48.05 61.07 32.41
C ASP A 655 -49.41 60.34 32.34
N ALA A 656 -49.33 59.00 32.30
CA ALA A 656 -49.84 58.07 33.32
C ALA A 656 -50.37 56.77 32.66
N GLU A 657 -49.76 55.61 32.94
CA GLU A 657 -50.25 54.57 33.88
C GLU A 657 -51.33 53.66 33.24
N ASN A 658 -51.50 52.36 33.48
CA ASN A 658 -50.89 51.39 34.40
C ASN A 658 -51.33 49.97 33.95
N SER A 659 -50.50 48.97 34.28
CA SER A 659 -50.88 47.68 34.90
C SER A 659 -51.47 46.47 34.12
N VAL A 660 -50.94 45.29 34.53
CA VAL A 660 -51.56 43.94 34.69
C VAL A 660 -51.79 43.09 33.42
N ALA A 661 -51.55 41.78 33.32
CA ALA A 661 -50.75 40.75 34.02
C ALA A 661 -50.89 39.39 33.25
N ILE A 662 -50.22 38.33 33.75
CA ILE A 662 -50.57 36.87 33.72
C ILE A 662 -50.13 36.04 32.48
N GLU A 663 -49.10 35.18 32.59
CA GLU A 663 -49.04 33.72 32.95
C GLU A 663 -49.05 32.81 31.68
N GLU A 664 -48.49 31.61 31.56
CA GLU A 664 -47.66 30.70 32.38
C GLU A 664 -47.17 29.54 31.46
N ILE A 665 -45.98 28.97 31.78
CA ILE A 665 -45.63 27.53 31.93
C ILE A 665 -45.80 26.58 30.72
N THR A 666 -44.81 25.78 30.31
CA THR A 666 -43.98 24.82 31.08
C THR A 666 -42.60 24.63 30.48
#